data_AF-A0A8X8XY41-F1
#
_entry.id   AF-A0A8X8XY41-F1
#
_cell.length_a   1.000
_cell.length_b   1.000
_cell.length_c   1.000
_cell.angle_alpha   90.00
_cell.angle_beta   90.00
_cell.angle_gamma   90.00
#
_symmetry.space_group_name_H-M   'P 1'
#
loop_
_entity.id
_entity.type
_entity.pdbx_description
1 polymer ?
#
loop_
_entity_poly.entity_id
_entity_poly.type
_entity_poly.pdbx_seq_one_letter_code
_entity_poly.pdbx_strand_id
1 'polypeptide(L)'
;MPLRLEIKRKLAQRSERVKSVDLHPTEPWILASLYSGTLCIWDYQTQTMVKSFEVTEQPVRSAKFIARKQWVVAGSDDMHIHVYNYNTMDKVKVFEAHTDYIRCVAVHPTLPYVLSSSDDMLIKLWDWERGWLCTQIFEGHSHYVMQVTFNPKDTNTFASASLDRTIKIWNLGSPDPNFTLDAHLKGVNCVDYFTGGDKPYLITGSDDHTAKVWDYQTKSCVQTLEGHTHNVSAVCFHPELPIIITGSEDGAVRIWHSTTYRLENTLNYGFERVWAVSYMRGSRRVVIGYDEGTIMVKLGREVPVASMDNSGKIIWSKHNEIQTVNIKSIGADYDVADGERLPLAVKELGTCDLYPQSLKHNPNGRFVVVCGDDENADFFDIMGFICCVAHFLESRGMIEDALEVATDADYRFELAIQLGKLEIAKEIATEAQSESKWKQLGELAMSTGKLGMAEECLKQANDLSGLLLLYSSLGNAEGICELVSLAKENGKNNVAFLCLFMLGKLEDCLQLLIESNRIPEAALMARSYLPSKVSEIVALWRKDLNKINQKAAESFADPEEYPNMFEDWQVALAVEAKAAETRGKFPPAAEYMQHADRSIASLVEIFRNMQIEDEHLENGGLDYEDGEPNGDSLQEPDDTQLEGHDGSQEEAGVVDADSTDSAVLVNGNEVEEDGGSSNEENPLPN
;
A
#
# COMPACT_ATOMS: atom_id res chain seq x y z
N MET A 1 -11.52 -14.00 13.14
CA MET A 1 -12.11 -15.26 13.66
C MET A 1 -12.88 -15.95 12.53
N PRO A 2 -13.29 -17.23 12.63
CA PRO A 2 -14.19 -17.83 11.65
C PRO A 2 -15.55 -17.12 11.59
N LEU A 3 -16.19 -17.13 10.42
CA LEU A 3 -17.42 -16.40 10.13
C LEU A 3 -18.66 -17.23 10.51
N ARG A 4 -19.21 -17.02 11.70
CA ARG A 4 -20.37 -17.75 12.25
C ARG A 4 -21.70 -17.34 11.57
N LEU A 5 -21.88 -17.69 10.30
CA LEU A 5 -23.16 -17.54 9.61
C LEU A 5 -24.22 -18.49 10.19
N GLU A 6 -25.36 -17.95 10.61
CA GLU A 6 -26.53 -18.75 11.01
C GLU A 6 -27.21 -19.37 9.77
N ILE A 7 -26.90 -20.63 9.46
CA ILE A 7 -27.41 -21.33 8.27
C ILE A 7 -28.77 -21.98 8.56
N LYS A 8 -29.85 -21.40 8.04
CA LYS A 8 -31.22 -21.91 8.20
C LYS A 8 -31.76 -22.48 6.90
N ARG A 9 -32.00 -23.80 6.86
CA ARG A 9 -32.72 -24.46 5.76
C ARG A 9 -34.16 -23.90 5.70
N LYS A 10 -34.60 -23.49 4.51
CA LYS A 10 -35.90 -22.84 4.25
C LYS A 10 -36.83 -23.64 3.36
N LEU A 11 -36.27 -24.38 2.41
CA LEU A 11 -36.96 -25.36 1.59
C LEU A 11 -36.06 -26.59 1.44
N ALA A 12 -36.65 -27.77 1.42
CA ALA A 12 -36.03 -29.00 0.96
C ALA A 12 -37.11 -29.83 0.27
N GLN A 13 -36.98 -30.05 -1.04
CA GLN A 13 -37.94 -30.79 -1.85
C GLN A 13 -37.20 -31.87 -2.63
N ARG A 14 -37.71 -33.09 -2.58
CA ARG A 14 -37.16 -34.22 -3.35
C ARG A 14 -37.74 -34.24 -4.75
N SER A 15 -36.87 -34.51 -5.72
CA SER A 15 -37.22 -34.71 -7.13
C SER A 15 -36.18 -35.63 -7.76
N GLU A 16 -36.31 -35.88 -9.06
CA GLU A 16 -35.17 -36.37 -9.84
C GLU A 16 -34.02 -35.36 -9.87
N ARG A 17 -32.86 -35.82 -10.34
CA ARG A 17 -31.61 -35.08 -10.50
C ARG A 17 -31.85 -33.68 -11.08
N VAL A 18 -31.56 -32.67 -10.26
CA VAL A 18 -31.58 -31.27 -10.67
C VAL A 18 -30.27 -30.97 -11.41
N LYS A 19 -30.36 -30.34 -12.59
CA LYS A 19 -29.20 -29.95 -13.40
C LYS A 19 -28.89 -28.47 -13.32
N SER A 20 -29.90 -27.62 -13.19
CA SER A 20 -29.71 -26.21 -12.83
C SER A 20 -30.80 -25.71 -11.88
N VAL A 21 -30.47 -24.63 -11.17
CA VAL A 21 -31.41 -23.87 -10.36
C VAL A 21 -31.35 -22.38 -10.73
N ASP A 22 -32.45 -21.67 -10.50
CA ASP A 22 -32.53 -20.22 -10.63
C ASP A 22 -33.56 -19.63 -9.66
N LEU A 23 -33.41 -18.34 -9.33
CA LEU A 23 -34.30 -17.62 -8.40
C LEU A 23 -35.03 -16.50 -9.12
N HIS A 24 -36.35 -16.43 -8.93
CA HIS A 24 -37.13 -15.33 -9.49
C HIS A 24 -36.85 -14.01 -8.74
N PRO A 25 -36.70 -12.86 -9.43
CA PRO A 25 -36.26 -11.61 -8.79
C PRO A 25 -37.31 -10.89 -7.95
N THR A 26 -38.60 -11.23 -8.08
CA THR A 26 -39.70 -10.66 -7.25
C THR A 26 -40.47 -11.76 -6.50
N GLU A 27 -41.13 -12.64 -7.26
CA GLU A 27 -41.88 -13.79 -6.71
C GLU A 27 -41.00 -14.72 -5.86
N PRO A 28 -41.55 -15.39 -4.84
CA PRO A 28 -40.82 -16.29 -3.96
C PRO A 28 -40.49 -17.65 -4.59
N TRP A 29 -40.05 -17.66 -5.85
CA TRP A 29 -39.98 -18.86 -6.67
C TRP A 29 -38.56 -19.32 -6.97
N ILE A 30 -38.37 -20.63 -6.89
CA ILE A 30 -37.20 -21.37 -7.37
C ILE A 30 -37.60 -22.07 -8.68
N LEU A 31 -36.84 -21.85 -9.75
CA LEU A 31 -36.86 -22.71 -10.93
C LEU A 31 -35.81 -23.82 -10.74
N ALA A 32 -36.19 -25.06 -11.02
CA ALA A 32 -35.28 -26.19 -11.09
C ALA A 32 -35.48 -26.91 -12.43
N SER A 33 -34.38 -27.17 -13.16
CA SER A 33 -34.41 -28.00 -14.36
C SER A 33 -33.97 -29.42 -14.03
N LEU A 34 -34.72 -30.42 -14.50
CA LEU A 34 -34.50 -31.82 -14.15
C LEU A 34 -33.85 -32.61 -15.31
N TYR A 35 -33.15 -33.68 -14.93
CA TYR A 35 -32.57 -34.65 -15.86
C TYR A 35 -33.64 -35.44 -16.64
N SER A 36 -34.89 -35.45 -16.18
CA SER A 36 -36.06 -35.98 -16.89
C SER A 36 -36.57 -35.10 -18.04
N GLY A 37 -35.99 -33.91 -18.24
CA GLY A 37 -36.50 -32.90 -19.18
C GLY A 37 -37.69 -32.07 -18.68
N THR A 38 -38.05 -32.23 -17.40
CA THR A 38 -39.08 -31.45 -16.72
C THR A 38 -38.51 -30.14 -16.15
N LEU A 39 -39.29 -29.06 -16.19
CA LEU A 39 -39.08 -27.85 -15.39
C LEU A 39 -40.05 -27.81 -14.21
N CYS A 40 -39.55 -27.53 -13.01
CA CYS A 40 -40.35 -27.35 -11.81
C CYS A 40 -40.15 -25.95 -11.22
N ILE A 41 -41.26 -25.30 -10.84
CA ILE A 41 -41.28 -24.01 -10.15
C ILE A 41 -41.84 -24.23 -8.75
N TRP A 42 -41.04 -23.91 -7.72
CA TRP A 42 -41.35 -24.11 -6.30
C TRP A 42 -41.47 -22.77 -5.58
N ASP A 43 -42.53 -22.58 -4.80
CA ASP A 43 -42.64 -21.45 -3.88
C ASP A 43 -41.91 -21.80 -2.57
N TYR A 44 -40.90 -21.01 -2.22
CA TYR A 44 -40.07 -21.28 -1.05
C TYR A 44 -40.64 -20.72 0.27
N GLN A 45 -41.72 -19.92 0.22
CA GLN A 45 -42.43 -19.41 1.40
C GLN A 45 -43.55 -20.36 1.82
N THR A 46 -44.39 -20.81 0.88
CA THR A 46 -45.44 -21.82 1.12
C THR A 46 -44.90 -23.25 1.14
N GLN A 47 -43.68 -23.46 0.60
CA GLN A 47 -43.05 -24.76 0.37
C GLN A 47 -43.80 -25.66 -0.65
N THR A 48 -44.71 -25.10 -1.46
CA THR A 48 -45.48 -25.87 -2.45
C THR A 48 -44.87 -25.80 -3.86
N MET A 49 -45.05 -26.86 -4.66
CA MET A 49 -44.83 -26.77 -6.10
C MET A 49 -45.90 -25.86 -6.72
N VAL A 50 -45.48 -24.79 -7.39
CA VAL A 50 -46.39 -23.87 -8.10
C VAL A 50 -46.77 -24.49 -9.44
N LYS A 51 -45.76 -24.96 -10.18
CA LYS A 51 -45.90 -25.51 -11.53
C LYS A 51 -44.87 -26.61 -11.77
N SER A 52 -45.24 -27.58 -12.60
CA SER A 52 -44.32 -28.55 -13.20
C SER A 52 -44.80 -28.84 -14.61
N PHE A 53 -43.89 -28.85 -15.58
CA PHE A 53 -44.21 -29.13 -16.97
C PHE A 53 -43.01 -29.74 -17.69
N GLU A 54 -43.32 -30.68 -18.58
CA GLU A 54 -42.34 -31.35 -19.44
C GLU A 54 -41.97 -30.42 -20.60
N VAL A 55 -40.67 -30.24 -20.85
CA VAL A 55 -40.18 -29.42 -21.96
C VAL A 55 -39.82 -30.30 -23.16
N THR A 56 -39.23 -31.46 -22.88
CA THR A 56 -38.70 -32.46 -23.82
C THR A 56 -38.45 -33.77 -23.05
N GLU A 57 -38.27 -34.89 -23.73
CA GLU A 57 -37.94 -36.19 -23.11
C GLU A 57 -36.44 -36.32 -22.72
N GLN A 58 -35.64 -35.29 -23.05
CA GLN A 58 -34.18 -35.27 -22.84
C GLN A 58 -33.77 -34.35 -21.67
N PRO A 59 -32.61 -34.58 -21.02
CA PRO A 59 -32.16 -33.73 -19.91
C PRO A 59 -32.14 -32.24 -20.23
N VAL A 60 -32.80 -31.41 -19.41
CA VAL A 60 -32.70 -29.94 -19.48
C VAL A 60 -31.58 -29.50 -18.55
N ARG A 61 -30.38 -29.27 -19.10
CA ARG A 61 -29.18 -28.98 -18.31
C ARG A 61 -29.23 -27.62 -17.63
N SER A 62 -29.74 -26.60 -18.33
CA SER A 62 -29.78 -25.22 -17.83
C SER A 62 -31.10 -24.54 -18.13
N ALA A 63 -31.69 -23.89 -17.13
CA ALA A 63 -32.82 -22.99 -17.28
C ALA A 63 -32.63 -21.71 -16.46
N LYS A 64 -33.24 -20.60 -16.93
CA LYS A 64 -33.19 -19.27 -16.32
C LYS A 64 -34.52 -18.52 -16.49
N PHE A 65 -34.87 -17.66 -15.55
CA PHE A 65 -35.98 -16.73 -15.69
C PHE A 65 -35.61 -15.53 -16.57
N ILE A 66 -36.53 -15.15 -17.47
CA ILE A 66 -36.56 -13.84 -18.13
C ILE A 66 -37.79 -13.09 -17.59
N ALA A 67 -37.74 -12.72 -16.31
CA ALA A 67 -38.86 -12.09 -15.60
C ALA A 67 -39.41 -10.85 -16.33
N ARG A 68 -38.54 -10.06 -16.97
CA ARG A 68 -38.91 -8.88 -17.77
C ARG A 68 -39.74 -9.16 -19.04
N LYS A 69 -39.94 -10.44 -19.40
CA LYS A 69 -40.88 -10.90 -20.45
C LYS A 69 -41.89 -11.94 -19.93
N GLN A 70 -41.84 -12.27 -18.63
CA GLN A 70 -42.58 -13.37 -18.00
C GLN A 70 -42.28 -14.77 -18.58
N TRP A 71 -41.04 -15.00 -19.03
CA TRP A 71 -40.62 -16.28 -19.63
C TRP A 71 -39.64 -17.05 -18.73
N VAL A 72 -39.56 -18.36 -18.93
CA VAL A 72 -38.35 -19.14 -18.68
C VAL A 72 -37.71 -19.50 -20.02
N VAL A 73 -36.37 -19.51 -20.06
CA VAL A 73 -35.57 -20.06 -21.15
C VAL A 73 -34.82 -21.28 -20.64
N ALA A 74 -34.76 -22.33 -21.45
CA ALA A 74 -34.14 -23.61 -21.13
C ALA A 74 -33.32 -24.13 -22.33
N GLY A 75 -32.22 -24.82 -22.04
CA GLY A 75 -31.41 -25.56 -23.00
C GLY A 75 -31.24 -27.02 -22.57
N SER A 76 -31.32 -27.92 -23.54
CA SER A 76 -31.43 -29.37 -23.33
C SER A 76 -30.58 -30.21 -24.28
N ASP A 77 -30.50 -31.50 -23.96
CA ASP A 77 -29.77 -32.52 -24.72
C ASP A 77 -30.45 -32.91 -26.05
N ASP A 78 -31.64 -32.38 -26.32
CA ASP A 78 -32.28 -32.39 -27.64
C ASP A 78 -31.74 -31.29 -28.58
N MET A 79 -30.67 -30.59 -28.18
CA MET A 79 -29.98 -29.52 -28.94
C MET A 79 -30.81 -28.24 -29.15
N HIS A 80 -32.00 -28.15 -28.53
CA HIS A 80 -32.94 -27.05 -28.70
C HIS A 80 -32.90 -26.06 -27.52
N ILE A 81 -33.13 -24.78 -27.85
CA ILE A 81 -33.54 -23.78 -26.86
C ILE A 81 -35.07 -23.74 -26.82
N HIS A 82 -35.60 -23.84 -25.61
CA HIS A 82 -37.03 -23.84 -25.31
C HIS A 82 -37.40 -22.62 -24.47
N VAL A 83 -38.49 -21.95 -24.85
CA VAL A 83 -38.95 -20.71 -24.21
C VAL A 83 -40.45 -20.82 -23.93
N TYR A 84 -40.84 -20.68 -22.66
CA TYR A 84 -42.22 -20.79 -22.20
C TYR A 84 -42.61 -19.60 -21.34
N ASN A 85 -43.85 -19.13 -21.45
CA ASN A 85 -44.40 -18.14 -20.53
C ASN A 85 -44.72 -18.82 -19.19
N TYR A 86 -44.10 -18.39 -18.08
CA TYR A 86 -44.31 -19.07 -16.79
C TYR A 86 -45.67 -18.78 -16.14
N ASN A 87 -46.41 -17.76 -16.60
CA ASN A 87 -47.76 -17.45 -16.12
C ASN A 87 -48.82 -18.30 -16.81
N THR A 88 -48.75 -18.51 -18.13
CA THR A 88 -49.76 -19.29 -18.89
C THR A 88 -49.36 -20.73 -19.20
N MET A 89 -48.06 -21.06 -19.17
CA MET A 89 -47.45 -22.29 -19.73
C MET A 89 -47.43 -22.35 -21.27
N ASP A 90 -47.75 -21.26 -21.97
CA ASP A 90 -47.67 -21.24 -23.43
C ASP A 90 -46.22 -21.34 -23.92
N LYS A 91 -46.02 -22.16 -24.96
CA LYS A 91 -44.75 -22.26 -25.71
C LYS A 91 -44.57 -20.99 -26.56
N VAL A 92 -43.59 -20.17 -26.19
CA VAL A 92 -43.27 -18.89 -26.86
C VAL A 92 -42.39 -19.12 -28.08
N LYS A 93 -41.35 -19.95 -27.94
CA LYS A 93 -40.42 -20.31 -29.00
C LYS A 93 -39.76 -21.65 -28.66
N VAL A 94 -39.55 -22.49 -29.66
CA VAL A 94 -38.61 -23.62 -29.62
C VAL A 94 -37.83 -23.60 -30.93
N PHE A 95 -36.52 -23.83 -30.87
CA PHE A 95 -35.64 -23.87 -32.05
C PHE A 95 -34.35 -24.66 -31.76
N GLU A 96 -33.84 -25.35 -32.77
CA GLU A 96 -32.51 -25.97 -32.75
C GLU A 96 -31.46 -24.85 -32.68
N ALA A 97 -30.60 -24.89 -31.67
CA ALA A 97 -29.65 -23.81 -31.38
C ALA A 97 -28.19 -24.26 -31.57
N HIS A 98 -27.91 -25.52 -31.28
CA HIS A 98 -26.59 -26.16 -31.38
C HIS A 98 -26.72 -27.49 -32.11
N THR A 99 -25.59 -28.11 -32.46
CA THR A 99 -25.58 -29.46 -33.06
C THR A 99 -25.19 -30.56 -32.06
N ASP A 100 -25.14 -30.20 -30.77
CA ASP A 100 -24.84 -31.08 -29.65
C ASP A 100 -25.44 -30.49 -28.34
N TYR A 101 -25.29 -31.19 -27.22
CA TYR A 101 -25.92 -30.89 -25.92
C TYR A 101 -25.66 -29.46 -25.42
N ILE A 102 -26.73 -28.72 -25.14
CA ILE A 102 -26.63 -27.37 -24.57
C ILE A 102 -26.34 -27.47 -23.07
N ARG A 103 -25.16 -27.01 -22.65
CA ARG A 103 -24.68 -27.09 -21.27
C ARG A 103 -25.21 -25.97 -20.39
N CYS A 104 -25.11 -24.72 -20.85
CA CYS A 104 -25.56 -23.55 -20.11
C CYS A 104 -26.24 -22.51 -21.01
N VAL A 105 -27.27 -21.87 -20.45
CA VAL A 105 -27.90 -20.64 -20.98
C VAL A 105 -27.79 -19.51 -19.96
N ALA A 106 -27.33 -18.35 -20.40
CA ALA A 106 -27.19 -17.14 -19.58
C ALA A 106 -28.00 -15.98 -20.19
N VAL A 107 -28.73 -15.24 -19.37
CA VAL A 107 -29.61 -14.14 -19.79
C VAL A 107 -28.89 -12.81 -19.51
N HIS A 108 -28.76 -11.96 -20.53
CA HIS A 108 -28.18 -10.62 -20.35
C HIS A 108 -29.07 -9.80 -19.39
N PRO A 109 -28.53 -8.99 -18.47
CA PRO A 109 -29.34 -8.28 -17.47
C PRO A 109 -30.30 -7.24 -18.07
N THR A 110 -29.87 -6.47 -19.07
CA THR A 110 -30.66 -5.38 -19.69
C THR A 110 -31.09 -5.69 -21.13
N LEU A 111 -30.15 -5.69 -22.09
CA LEU A 111 -30.33 -5.98 -23.53
C LEU A 111 -31.07 -7.30 -23.82
N PRO A 112 -31.74 -7.46 -24.98
CA PRO A 112 -32.62 -8.59 -25.28
C PRO A 112 -31.87 -9.89 -25.70
N TYR A 113 -30.82 -10.26 -24.96
CA TYR A 113 -29.90 -11.33 -25.34
C TYR A 113 -29.91 -12.54 -24.40
N VAL A 114 -29.81 -13.73 -24.99
CA VAL A 114 -29.40 -14.98 -24.34
C VAL A 114 -28.08 -15.45 -24.95
N LEU A 115 -27.12 -15.85 -24.12
CA LEU A 115 -26.00 -16.69 -24.53
C LEU A 115 -26.34 -18.17 -24.31
N SER A 116 -25.98 -19.03 -25.25
CA SER A 116 -25.96 -20.49 -25.06
C SER A 116 -24.57 -21.06 -25.32
N SER A 117 -24.26 -22.19 -24.67
CA SER A 117 -22.97 -22.88 -24.74
C SER A 117 -23.20 -24.39 -24.76
N SER A 118 -22.35 -25.13 -25.48
CA SER A 118 -22.65 -26.50 -25.90
C SER A 118 -21.40 -27.40 -25.99
N ASP A 119 -21.67 -28.70 -26.11
CA ASP A 119 -20.72 -29.73 -26.50
C ASP A 119 -20.23 -29.56 -27.96
N ASP A 120 -20.93 -28.79 -28.82
CA ASP A 120 -20.47 -28.41 -30.17
C ASP A 120 -19.28 -27.41 -30.16
N MET A 121 -18.70 -27.15 -28.99
CA MET A 121 -17.56 -26.25 -28.70
C MET A 121 -17.84 -24.75 -28.94
N LEU A 122 -19.05 -24.39 -29.41
CA LEU A 122 -19.42 -23.02 -29.72
C LEU A 122 -20.19 -22.36 -28.57
N ILE A 123 -20.14 -21.03 -28.58
CA ILE A 123 -21.02 -20.16 -27.80
C ILE A 123 -21.81 -19.31 -28.81
N LYS A 124 -23.12 -19.13 -28.58
CA LYS A 124 -24.00 -18.41 -29.52
C LYS A 124 -24.82 -17.34 -28.80
N LEU A 125 -24.93 -16.17 -29.42
CA LEU A 125 -25.72 -15.02 -28.93
C LEU A 125 -27.04 -14.94 -29.68
N TRP A 126 -28.16 -14.88 -28.94
CA TRP A 126 -29.51 -14.88 -29.50
C TRP A 126 -30.26 -13.60 -29.12
N ASP A 127 -30.74 -12.86 -30.13
CA ASP A 127 -31.57 -11.65 -29.95
C ASP A 127 -33.05 -12.02 -30.11
N TRP A 128 -33.80 -11.98 -29.01
CA TRP A 128 -35.22 -12.33 -29.01
C TRP A 128 -36.14 -11.24 -29.58
N GLU A 129 -35.68 -9.98 -29.65
CA GLU A 129 -36.44 -8.89 -30.28
C GLU A 129 -36.23 -8.88 -31.80
N ARG A 130 -35.13 -9.47 -32.28
CA ARG A 130 -34.95 -9.93 -33.67
C ARG A 130 -35.49 -11.34 -33.94
N GLY A 131 -36.41 -11.85 -33.11
CA GLY A 131 -37.13 -13.10 -33.36
C GLY A 131 -36.40 -14.40 -32.97
N TRP A 132 -35.39 -14.30 -32.09
CA TRP A 132 -34.40 -15.34 -31.77
C TRP A 132 -33.43 -15.61 -32.91
N LEU A 133 -32.88 -14.54 -33.48
CA LEU A 133 -31.79 -14.59 -34.45
C LEU A 133 -30.46 -14.83 -33.73
N CYS A 134 -29.63 -15.75 -34.25
CA CYS A 134 -28.23 -15.86 -33.85
C CYS A 134 -27.47 -14.63 -34.36
N THR A 135 -27.09 -13.71 -33.46
CA THR A 135 -26.43 -12.45 -33.80
C THR A 135 -24.91 -12.52 -33.78
N GLN A 136 -24.34 -13.46 -33.02
CA GLN A 136 -22.91 -13.73 -32.97
C GLN A 136 -22.66 -15.20 -32.65
N ILE A 137 -21.56 -15.76 -33.18
CA ILE A 137 -20.99 -17.05 -32.79
C ILE A 137 -19.58 -16.76 -32.29
N PHE A 138 -19.23 -17.32 -31.13
CA PHE A 138 -17.89 -17.24 -30.56
C PHE A 138 -17.26 -18.64 -30.64
N GLU A 139 -16.10 -18.72 -31.29
CA GLU A 139 -15.36 -19.94 -31.59
C GLU A 139 -13.95 -19.84 -30.99
N GLY A 140 -13.31 -20.97 -30.69
CA GLY A 140 -11.92 -21.00 -30.18
C GLY A 140 -11.73 -21.67 -28.81
N HIS A 141 -12.77 -22.27 -28.24
CA HIS A 141 -12.61 -23.41 -27.33
C HIS A 141 -12.37 -24.69 -28.13
N SER A 142 -11.66 -25.65 -27.54
CA SER A 142 -11.30 -26.94 -28.17
C SER A 142 -11.96 -28.17 -27.51
N HIS A 143 -12.90 -27.92 -26.61
CA HIS A 143 -13.78 -28.93 -26.01
C HIS A 143 -15.08 -28.27 -25.54
N TYR A 144 -16.06 -29.11 -25.18
CA TYR A 144 -17.34 -28.78 -24.55
C TYR A 144 -17.29 -27.53 -23.65
N VAL A 145 -18.12 -26.53 -23.96
CA VAL A 145 -18.23 -25.31 -23.15
C VAL A 145 -19.31 -25.52 -22.10
N MET A 146 -18.88 -25.69 -20.85
CA MET A 146 -19.70 -26.17 -19.74
C MET A 146 -20.56 -25.08 -19.10
N GLN A 147 -20.05 -23.84 -19.02
CA GLN A 147 -20.78 -22.69 -18.48
C GLN A 147 -20.38 -21.40 -19.18
N VAL A 148 -21.36 -20.48 -19.32
CA VAL A 148 -21.14 -19.08 -19.67
C VAL A 148 -21.78 -18.17 -18.61
N THR A 149 -21.17 -17.02 -18.34
CA THR A 149 -21.70 -16.04 -17.37
C THR A 149 -21.33 -14.60 -17.78
N PHE A 150 -22.29 -13.68 -17.72
CA PHE A 150 -22.08 -12.27 -18.02
C PHE A 150 -21.26 -11.60 -16.92
N ASN A 151 -20.36 -10.70 -17.30
CA ASN A 151 -19.64 -9.87 -16.33
C ASN A 151 -20.64 -8.91 -15.64
N PRO A 152 -20.71 -8.93 -14.29
CA PRO A 152 -21.69 -8.17 -13.52
C PRO A 152 -21.34 -6.68 -13.38
N LYS A 153 -20.11 -6.28 -13.74
CA LYS A 153 -19.58 -4.91 -13.67
C LYS A 153 -19.54 -4.22 -15.04
N ASP A 154 -19.25 -4.98 -16.10
CA ASP A 154 -19.40 -4.56 -17.51
C ASP A 154 -20.21 -5.62 -18.27
N THR A 155 -21.46 -5.34 -18.60
CA THR A 155 -22.34 -6.36 -19.20
C THR A 155 -22.03 -6.64 -20.67
N ASN A 156 -21.13 -5.87 -21.30
CA ASN A 156 -20.68 -6.11 -22.67
C ASN A 156 -19.58 -7.20 -22.75
N THR A 157 -19.05 -7.66 -21.61
CA THR A 157 -18.14 -8.81 -21.53
C THR A 157 -18.76 -10.01 -20.82
N PHE A 158 -18.24 -11.20 -21.11
CA PHE A 158 -18.67 -12.45 -20.46
C PHE A 158 -17.51 -13.45 -20.38
N ALA A 159 -17.62 -14.41 -19.46
CA ALA A 159 -16.68 -15.51 -19.29
C ALA A 159 -17.30 -16.84 -19.73
N SER A 160 -16.47 -17.75 -20.24
CA SER A 160 -16.82 -19.15 -20.51
C SER A 160 -15.84 -20.12 -19.87
N ALA A 161 -16.35 -21.26 -19.40
CA ALA A 161 -15.59 -22.39 -18.91
C ALA A 161 -15.71 -23.59 -19.86
N SER A 162 -14.60 -24.26 -20.14
CA SER A 162 -14.58 -25.45 -21.01
C SER A 162 -13.78 -26.60 -20.41
N LEU A 163 -14.11 -27.82 -20.85
CA LEU A 163 -13.31 -29.00 -20.56
C LEU A 163 -11.92 -28.99 -21.24
N ASP A 164 -11.63 -28.02 -22.11
CA ASP A 164 -10.28 -27.74 -22.62
C ASP A 164 -9.32 -27.14 -21.58
N ARG A 165 -9.77 -27.05 -20.31
CA ARG A 165 -9.05 -26.57 -19.12
C ARG A 165 -8.93 -25.05 -19.03
N THR A 166 -9.47 -24.31 -20.01
CA THR A 166 -9.35 -22.85 -20.05
C THR A 166 -10.61 -22.13 -19.61
N ILE A 167 -10.42 -20.89 -19.13
CA ILE A 167 -11.44 -19.84 -19.17
C ILE A 167 -11.14 -18.92 -20.35
N LYS A 168 -12.18 -18.50 -21.09
CA LYS A 168 -12.06 -17.43 -22.09
C LYS A 168 -12.96 -16.26 -21.72
N ILE A 169 -12.43 -15.05 -21.90
CA ILE A 169 -13.16 -13.80 -21.66
C ILE A 169 -13.41 -13.13 -23.00
N TRP A 170 -14.66 -12.79 -23.27
CA TRP A 170 -15.14 -12.35 -24.58
C TRP A 170 -15.81 -10.97 -24.47
N ASN A 171 -15.96 -10.31 -25.61
CA ASN A 171 -16.72 -9.07 -25.79
C ASN A 171 -17.85 -9.35 -26.79
N LEU A 172 -19.09 -8.91 -26.51
CA LEU A 172 -20.24 -9.19 -27.39
C LEU A 172 -20.07 -8.65 -28.83
N GLY A 173 -19.23 -7.64 -29.03
CA GLY A 173 -18.88 -7.08 -30.34
C GLY A 173 -17.76 -7.82 -31.11
N SER A 174 -17.13 -8.84 -30.52
CA SER A 174 -16.00 -9.58 -31.10
C SER A 174 -16.32 -11.09 -31.17
N PRO A 175 -16.08 -11.78 -32.29
CA PRO A 175 -16.14 -13.24 -32.32
C PRO A 175 -14.95 -13.86 -31.57
N ASP A 176 -13.80 -13.19 -31.58
CA ASP A 176 -12.56 -13.61 -30.91
C ASP A 176 -12.57 -13.29 -29.40
N PRO A 177 -11.91 -14.11 -28.56
CA PRO A 177 -11.80 -13.86 -27.12
C PRO A 177 -10.76 -12.77 -26.82
N ASN A 178 -11.10 -11.85 -25.91
CA ASN A 178 -10.18 -10.81 -25.41
C ASN A 178 -8.91 -11.41 -24.81
N PHE A 179 -9.04 -12.54 -24.11
CA PHE A 179 -7.93 -13.40 -23.66
C PHE A 179 -8.42 -14.77 -23.21
N THR A 180 -7.48 -15.72 -23.12
CA THR A 180 -7.63 -17.05 -22.52
C THR A 180 -6.83 -17.12 -21.22
N LEU A 181 -7.29 -17.92 -20.24
CA LEU A 181 -6.57 -18.28 -19.02
C LEU A 181 -6.50 -19.81 -18.92
N ASP A 182 -5.30 -20.38 -18.80
CA ASP A 182 -5.10 -21.80 -18.47
C ASP A 182 -5.39 -22.01 -16.98
N ALA A 183 -6.61 -22.48 -16.65
CA ALA A 183 -7.11 -22.41 -15.29
C ALA A 183 -6.81 -23.66 -14.45
N HIS A 184 -6.95 -24.86 -15.02
CA HIS A 184 -6.95 -26.10 -14.25
C HIS A 184 -6.15 -27.23 -14.89
N LEU A 185 -5.85 -28.28 -14.11
CA LEU A 185 -5.14 -29.46 -14.61
C LEU A 185 -6.08 -30.43 -15.36
N LYS A 186 -7.39 -30.32 -15.13
CA LYS A 186 -8.46 -30.99 -15.87
C LYS A 186 -9.49 -29.95 -16.34
N GLY A 187 -10.57 -30.40 -16.96
CA GLY A 187 -11.62 -29.54 -17.51
C GLY A 187 -12.27 -28.62 -16.46
N VAL A 188 -12.72 -27.44 -16.90
CA VAL A 188 -13.42 -26.48 -16.04
C VAL A 188 -14.92 -26.63 -16.23
N ASN A 189 -15.63 -26.95 -15.15
CA ASN A 189 -17.07 -27.20 -15.16
C ASN A 189 -17.88 -25.91 -15.03
N CYS A 190 -17.37 -24.96 -14.25
CA CYS A 190 -18.14 -23.82 -13.80
C CYS A 190 -17.28 -22.56 -13.59
N VAL A 191 -17.90 -21.39 -13.76
CA VAL A 191 -17.28 -20.06 -13.62
C VAL A 191 -18.29 -19.02 -13.15
N ASP A 192 -17.87 -18.14 -12.23
CA ASP A 192 -18.67 -16.99 -11.75
C ASP A 192 -17.79 -15.76 -11.50
N TYR A 193 -18.36 -14.56 -11.59
CA TYR A 193 -17.69 -13.29 -11.34
C TYR A 193 -17.95 -12.77 -9.93
N PHE A 194 -16.95 -12.14 -9.33
CA PHE A 194 -17.13 -11.45 -8.06
C PHE A 194 -17.96 -10.17 -8.24
N THR A 195 -19.17 -10.14 -7.70
CA THR A 195 -20.08 -8.99 -7.78
C THR A 195 -19.77 -7.88 -6.76
N GLY A 196 -18.94 -8.15 -5.76
CA GLY A 196 -18.62 -7.22 -4.67
C GLY A 196 -17.47 -6.26 -5.00
N GLY A 197 -17.53 -5.05 -4.44
CA GLY A 197 -16.48 -4.01 -4.49
C GLY A 197 -15.88 -3.80 -5.89
N ASP A 198 -14.61 -3.38 -5.93
CA ASP A 198 -13.90 -3.11 -7.19
C ASP A 198 -13.05 -4.28 -7.68
N LYS A 199 -12.72 -5.25 -6.81
CA LYS A 199 -11.79 -6.36 -7.14
C LYS A 199 -12.19 -7.09 -8.43
N PRO A 200 -11.29 -7.26 -9.41
CA PRO A 200 -11.59 -7.85 -10.72
C PRO A 200 -11.46 -9.38 -10.66
N TYR A 201 -12.27 -10.02 -9.82
CA TYR A 201 -12.13 -11.44 -9.53
C TYR A 201 -13.13 -12.34 -10.27
N LEU A 202 -12.65 -13.52 -10.66
CA LEU A 202 -13.40 -14.68 -11.12
C LEU A 202 -13.20 -15.84 -10.14
N ILE A 203 -14.14 -16.78 -10.11
CA ILE A 203 -13.95 -18.10 -9.50
C ILE A 203 -14.28 -19.18 -10.53
N THR A 204 -13.56 -20.30 -10.43
CA THR A 204 -13.62 -21.44 -11.33
C THR A 204 -13.67 -22.75 -10.52
N GLY A 205 -14.29 -23.80 -11.06
CA GLY A 205 -14.33 -25.13 -10.45
C GLY A 205 -14.15 -26.25 -11.48
N SER A 206 -13.41 -27.30 -11.10
CA SER A 206 -12.89 -28.30 -12.04
C SER A 206 -13.01 -29.75 -11.56
N ASP A 207 -12.89 -30.67 -12.53
CA ASP A 207 -12.64 -32.09 -12.32
C ASP A 207 -11.28 -32.37 -11.62
N ASP A 208 -10.37 -31.40 -11.49
CA ASP A 208 -9.17 -31.56 -10.64
C ASP A 208 -9.45 -31.46 -9.13
N HIS A 209 -10.73 -31.35 -8.76
CA HIS A 209 -11.26 -31.31 -7.39
C HIS A 209 -10.91 -30.02 -6.62
N THR A 210 -10.34 -29.02 -7.30
CA THR A 210 -10.11 -27.69 -6.75
C THR A 210 -11.13 -26.68 -7.29
N ALA A 211 -11.32 -25.59 -6.54
CA ALA A 211 -11.83 -24.34 -7.09
C ALA A 211 -10.72 -23.29 -7.04
N LYS A 212 -10.62 -22.41 -8.05
CA LYS A 212 -9.58 -21.38 -8.12
C LYS A 212 -10.17 -19.99 -8.27
N VAL A 213 -9.63 -19.06 -7.49
CA VAL A 213 -9.94 -17.62 -7.55
C VAL A 213 -8.88 -16.95 -8.42
N TRP A 214 -9.32 -16.15 -9.38
CA TRP A 214 -8.48 -15.50 -10.38
C TRP A 214 -8.67 -14.01 -10.36
N ASP A 215 -7.60 -13.26 -10.56
CA ASP A 215 -7.66 -11.85 -10.91
C ASP A 215 -7.56 -11.74 -12.44
N TYR A 216 -8.63 -11.27 -13.08
CA TYR A 216 -8.72 -11.28 -14.55
C TYR A 216 -8.02 -10.09 -15.23
N GLN A 217 -7.52 -9.11 -14.47
CA GLN A 217 -6.69 -8.03 -15.01
C GLN A 217 -5.22 -8.44 -15.06
N THR A 218 -4.69 -8.95 -13.94
CA THR A 218 -3.33 -9.49 -13.83
C THR A 218 -3.17 -10.88 -14.43
N LYS A 219 -4.28 -11.58 -14.73
CA LYS A 219 -4.34 -12.94 -15.30
C LYS A 219 -3.70 -13.99 -14.37
N SER A 220 -3.75 -13.75 -13.06
CA SER A 220 -3.09 -14.55 -12.03
C SER A 220 -4.08 -15.37 -11.19
N CYS A 221 -3.64 -16.53 -10.72
CA CYS A 221 -4.38 -17.31 -9.71
C CYS A 221 -4.11 -16.69 -8.33
N VAL A 222 -5.12 -16.04 -7.76
CA VAL A 222 -5.05 -15.40 -6.43
C VAL A 222 -5.05 -16.45 -5.33
N GLN A 223 -5.82 -17.53 -5.49
CA GLN A 223 -5.87 -18.64 -4.55
C GLN A 223 -6.42 -19.93 -5.16
N THR A 224 -5.94 -21.08 -4.67
CA THR A 224 -6.57 -22.39 -4.87
C THR A 224 -7.30 -22.82 -3.59
N LEU A 225 -8.56 -23.22 -3.72
CA LEU A 225 -9.42 -23.75 -2.66
C LEU A 225 -9.44 -25.28 -2.77
N GLU A 226 -8.75 -25.94 -1.85
CA GLU A 226 -8.54 -27.39 -1.86
C GLU A 226 -9.32 -28.12 -0.76
N GLY A 227 -9.84 -29.31 -1.06
CA GLY A 227 -10.46 -30.20 -0.07
C GLY A 227 -11.70 -30.95 -0.54
N HIS A 228 -12.24 -30.67 -1.73
CA HIS A 228 -13.23 -31.56 -2.35
C HIS A 228 -12.58 -32.87 -2.78
N THR A 229 -13.33 -33.96 -2.65
CA THR A 229 -12.84 -35.33 -2.95
C THR A 229 -13.24 -35.79 -4.35
N HIS A 230 -14.13 -35.05 -5.00
CA HIS A 230 -14.65 -35.28 -6.35
C HIS A 230 -14.79 -33.94 -7.08
N ASN A 231 -15.23 -33.98 -8.34
CA ASN A 231 -15.34 -32.81 -9.23
C ASN A 231 -16.07 -31.64 -8.56
N VAL A 232 -15.57 -30.41 -8.71
CA VAL A 232 -16.32 -29.20 -8.36
C VAL A 232 -17.25 -28.88 -9.52
N SER A 233 -18.56 -28.97 -9.28
CA SER A 233 -19.62 -28.89 -10.28
C SER A 233 -20.27 -27.51 -10.35
N ALA A 234 -20.22 -26.76 -9.25
CA ALA A 234 -20.75 -25.40 -9.17
C ALA A 234 -19.88 -24.52 -8.28
N VAL A 235 -19.69 -23.26 -8.67
CA VAL A 235 -19.05 -22.21 -7.87
C VAL A 235 -19.86 -20.92 -7.95
N CYS A 236 -19.90 -20.14 -6.88
CA CYS A 236 -20.38 -18.76 -6.94
C CYS A 236 -19.76 -17.87 -5.85
N PHE A 237 -19.71 -16.57 -6.10
CA PHE A 237 -19.55 -15.57 -5.05
C PHE A 237 -20.92 -15.19 -4.49
N HIS A 238 -21.04 -15.03 -3.16
CA HIS A 238 -22.27 -14.49 -2.60
C HIS A 238 -22.28 -12.95 -2.74
N PRO A 239 -23.37 -12.31 -3.21
CA PRO A 239 -23.35 -10.87 -3.51
C PRO A 239 -23.32 -9.99 -2.26
N GLU A 240 -24.03 -10.38 -1.20
CA GLU A 240 -24.22 -9.58 0.03
C GLU A 240 -23.44 -10.10 1.26
N LEU A 241 -22.46 -11.00 1.06
CA LEU A 241 -21.70 -11.65 2.14
C LEU A 241 -20.24 -11.87 1.70
N PRO A 242 -19.25 -11.78 2.62
CA PRO A 242 -17.84 -11.99 2.29
C PRO A 242 -17.50 -13.50 2.18
N ILE A 243 -18.24 -14.23 1.35
CA ILE A 243 -18.11 -15.68 1.17
C ILE A 243 -18.10 -16.11 -0.31
N ILE A 244 -17.45 -17.25 -0.51
CA ILE A 244 -17.44 -18.09 -1.71
C ILE A 244 -18.22 -19.36 -1.38
N ILE A 245 -18.96 -19.91 -2.35
CA ILE A 245 -19.68 -21.17 -2.20
C ILE A 245 -19.24 -22.12 -3.32
N THR A 246 -18.87 -23.35 -2.97
CA THR A 246 -18.48 -24.40 -3.91
C THR A 246 -19.30 -25.66 -3.68
N GLY A 247 -19.87 -26.23 -4.74
CA GLY A 247 -20.61 -27.49 -4.74
C GLY A 247 -19.89 -28.56 -5.54
N SER A 248 -19.98 -29.81 -5.10
CA SER A 248 -19.22 -30.93 -5.69
C SER A 248 -20.01 -32.22 -5.80
N GLU A 249 -19.52 -33.09 -6.68
CA GLU A 249 -19.89 -34.50 -6.75
C GLU A 249 -19.46 -35.34 -5.54
N ASP A 250 -18.87 -34.74 -4.49
CA ASP A 250 -18.74 -35.37 -3.17
C ASP A 250 -19.96 -35.15 -2.24
N GLY A 251 -21.00 -34.50 -2.76
CA GLY A 251 -22.26 -34.23 -2.06
C GLY A 251 -22.16 -33.12 -1.01
N ALA A 252 -20.98 -32.50 -0.85
CA ALA A 252 -20.79 -31.35 0.02
C ALA A 252 -20.94 -30.02 -0.73
N VAL A 253 -21.53 -29.05 -0.05
CA VAL A 253 -21.38 -27.62 -0.36
C VAL A 253 -20.48 -26.99 0.69
N ARG A 254 -19.34 -26.43 0.27
CA ARG A 254 -18.43 -25.69 1.14
C ARG A 254 -18.66 -24.20 1.05
N ILE A 255 -18.51 -23.53 2.19
CA ILE A 255 -18.56 -22.09 2.34
C ILE A 255 -17.18 -21.63 2.81
N TRP A 256 -16.56 -20.75 2.03
CA TRP A 256 -15.22 -20.22 2.27
C TRP A 256 -15.31 -18.70 2.46
N HIS A 257 -14.42 -18.11 3.24
CA HIS A 257 -14.37 -16.66 3.38
C HIS A 257 -13.71 -16.03 2.14
N SER A 258 -14.33 -15.03 1.50
CA SER A 258 -13.86 -14.45 0.23
C SER A 258 -12.55 -13.64 0.31
N THR A 259 -12.11 -13.23 1.50
CA THR A 259 -10.84 -12.49 1.70
C THR A 259 -9.74 -13.39 2.25
N THR A 260 -10.04 -14.25 3.24
CA THR A 260 -9.02 -15.10 3.88
C THR A 260 -8.89 -16.48 3.23
N TYR A 261 -9.84 -16.84 2.37
CA TYR A 261 -9.95 -18.12 1.67
C TYR A 261 -9.99 -19.37 2.55
N ARG A 262 -10.23 -19.20 3.86
CA ARG A 262 -10.39 -20.29 4.81
C ARG A 262 -11.74 -20.97 4.62
N LEU A 263 -11.78 -22.28 4.84
CA LEU A 263 -13.01 -23.05 4.89
C LEU A 263 -13.77 -22.73 6.19
N GLU A 264 -14.92 -22.08 6.07
CA GLU A 264 -15.74 -21.65 7.22
C GLU A 264 -16.80 -22.69 7.59
N ASN A 265 -17.38 -23.37 6.59
CA ASN A 265 -18.39 -24.41 6.83
C ASN A 265 -18.45 -25.45 5.70
N THR A 266 -18.87 -26.68 6.03
CA THR A 266 -19.14 -27.76 5.06
C THR A 266 -20.54 -28.32 5.31
N LEU A 267 -21.44 -28.09 4.37
CA LEU A 267 -22.82 -28.58 4.40
C LEU A 267 -22.91 -29.88 3.61
N ASN A 268 -23.47 -30.93 4.22
CA ASN A 268 -23.98 -32.10 3.51
C ASN A 268 -25.37 -32.42 4.06
N TYR A 269 -26.35 -32.60 3.17
CA TYR A 269 -27.75 -32.82 3.53
C TYR A 269 -28.29 -34.22 3.19
N GLY A 270 -27.46 -35.13 2.66
CA GLY A 270 -27.91 -36.48 2.25
C GLY A 270 -28.88 -36.45 1.07
N PHE A 271 -28.52 -35.72 0.01
CA PHE A 271 -29.24 -35.63 -1.27
C PHE A 271 -28.34 -36.08 -2.45
N GLU A 272 -27.29 -36.86 -2.13
CA GLU A 272 -26.19 -37.21 -3.03
C GLU A 272 -25.49 -35.97 -3.62
N ARG A 273 -25.03 -36.05 -4.88
CA ARG A 273 -24.13 -35.07 -5.53
C ARG A 273 -24.77 -33.70 -5.73
N VAL A 274 -23.97 -32.63 -5.59
CA VAL A 274 -24.37 -31.28 -5.99
C VAL A 274 -24.13 -31.09 -7.48
N TRP A 275 -25.04 -30.38 -8.16
CA TRP A 275 -24.91 -30.03 -9.58
C TRP A 275 -24.98 -28.54 -9.88
N ALA A 276 -25.70 -27.77 -9.05
CA ALA A 276 -25.92 -26.35 -9.30
C ALA A 276 -26.08 -25.59 -7.99
N VAL A 277 -25.60 -24.34 -7.99
CA VAL A 277 -25.82 -23.36 -6.93
C VAL A 277 -26.31 -22.07 -7.59
N SER A 278 -27.31 -21.40 -7.01
CA SER A 278 -27.76 -20.08 -7.45
C SER A 278 -28.12 -19.21 -6.24
N TYR A 279 -27.99 -17.90 -6.41
CA TYR A 279 -28.19 -16.87 -5.40
C TYR A 279 -29.07 -15.74 -5.94
N MET A 280 -29.57 -14.89 -5.05
CA MET A 280 -30.36 -13.70 -5.40
C MET A 280 -29.66 -12.45 -4.85
N ARG A 281 -29.43 -11.43 -5.70
CA ARG A 281 -28.88 -10.14 -5.25
C ARG A 281 -29.87 -9.44 -4.30
N GLY A 282 -29.36 -8.68 -3.33
CA GLY A 282 -30.15 -8.09 -2.25
C GLY A 282 -30.75 -9.11 -1.28
N SER A 283 -30.35 -10.38 -1.36
CA SER A 283 -30.86 -11.48 -0.55
C SER A 283 -29.71 -12.29 0.03
N ARG A 284 -29.98 -13.03 1.12
CA ARG A 284 -29.03 -13.99 1.72
C ARG A 284 -29.52 -15.42 1.55
N ARG A 285 -30.17 -15.70 0.42
CA ARG A 285 -30.76 -16.99 0.08
C ARG A 285 -29.97 -17.63 -1.04
N VAL A 286 -29.61 -18.89 -0.83
CA VAL A 286 -28.87 -19.70 -1.77
C VAL A 286 -29.67 -20.97 -2.01
N VAL A 287 -29.89 -21.30 -3.28
CA VAL A 287 -30.51 -22.55 -3.72
C VAL A 287 -29.41 -23.48 -4.22
N ILE A 288 -29.52 -24.76 -3.85
CA ILE A 288 -28.61 -25.81 -4.25
C ILE A 288 -29.45 -26.93 -4.89
N GLY A 289 -29.08 -27.32 -6.12
CA GLY A 289 -29.64 -28.47 -6.84
C GLY A 289 -28.74 -29.70 -6.73
N TYR A 290 -29.34 -30.84 -6.43
CA TYR A 290 -28.69 -32.13 -6.14
C TYR A 290 -29.20 -33.27 -7.04
N ASP A 291 -28.55 -34.43 -6.95
CA ASP A 291 -29.01 -35.71 -7.52
C ASP A 291 -30.41 -36.14 -7.03
N GLU A 292 -30.82 -35.80 -5.81
CA GLU A 292 -32.14 -36.15 -5.24
C GLU A 292 -33.08 -34.95 -4.98
N GLY A 293 -32.78 -33.76 -5.50
CA GLY A 293 -33.71 -32.62 -5.46
C GLY A 293 -33.11 -31.26 -5.10
N THR A 294 -33.92 -30.37 -4.55
CA THR A 294 -33.60 -28.94 -4.36
C THR A 294 -33.66 -28.55 -2.89
N ILE A 295 -32.65 -27.83 -2.40
CA ILE A 295 -32.61 -27.24 -1.06
C ILE A 295 -32.37 -25.74 -1.16
N MET A 296 -33.12 -24.94 -0.42
CA MET A 296 -32.81 -23.53 -0.19
C MET A 296 -32.34 -23.31 1.25
N VAL A 297 -31.21 -22.64 1.41
CA VAL A 297 -30.67 -22.16 2.69
C VAL A 297 -30.73 -20.64 2.75
N LYS A 298 -30.92 -20.10 3.96
CA LYS A 298 -30.73 -18.69 4.29
C LYS A 298 -29.48 -18.56 5.15
N LEU A 299 -28.59 -17.64 4.79
CA LEU A 299 -27.28 -17.41 5.40
C LEU A 299 -27.32 -16.15 6.28
N GLY A 300 -27.55 -16.34 7.58
CA GLY A 300 -27.64 -15.25 8.55
C GLY A 300 -28.92 -14.40 8.42
N ARG A 301 -28.84 -13.16 8.92
CA ARG A 301 -29.97 -12.23 9.03
C ARG A 301 -30.07 -11.36 7.77
N GLU A 302 -31.29 -11.19 7.23
CA GLU A 302 -31.55 -10.31 6.06
C GLU A 302 -31.76 -8.85 6.45
N VAL A 303 -32.01 -8.56 7.74
CA VAL A 303 -32.14 -7.19 8.25
C VAL A 303 -30.75 -6.57 8.32
N PRO A 304 -30.50 -5.37 7.75
CA PRO A 304 -29.23 -4.70 7.93
C PRO A 304 -29.02 -4.40 9.41
N VAL A 305 -27.82 -4.68 9.91
CA VAL A 305 -27.47 -4.35 11.28
C VAL A 305 -27.35 -2.83 11.35
N ALA A 306 -28.19 -2.21 12.20
CA ALA A 306 -28.37 -0.77 12.25
C ALA A 306 -28.83 -0.31 13.64
N SER A 307 -28.55 0.95 13.96
CA SER A 307 -29.00 1.64 15.15
C SER A 307 -29.31 3.09 14.83
N MET A 308 -30.26 3.69 15.55
CA MET A 308 -30.57 5.12 15.50
C MET A 308 -30.56 5.69 16.91
N ASP A 309 -30.05 6.91 17.08
CA ASP A 309 -30.08 7.62 18.35
C ASP A 309 -31.30 8.55 18.48
N ASN A 310 -31.44 9.19 19.65
CA ASN A 310 -32.49 10.18 19.89
C ASN A 310 -32.28 11.49 19.10
N SER A 311 -31.11 11.72 18.52
CA SER A 311 -30.83 12.88 17.67
C SER A 311 -31.34 12.70 16.24
N GLY A 312 -31.63 11.47 15.79
CA GLY A 312 -32.04 11.14 14.43
C GLY A 312 -30.88 10.69 13.54
N LYS A 313 -29.72 10.41 14.14
CA LYS A 313 -28.54 9.84 13.47
C LYS A 313 -28.68 8.32 13.40
N ILE A 314 -28.66 7.78 12.19
CA ILE A 314 -28.57 6.34 11.93
C ILE A 314 -27.09 5.98 11.74
N ILE A 315 -26.68 4.83 12.26
CA ILE A 315 -25.44 4.12 11.90
C ILE A 315 -25.82 2.67 11.54
N TRP A 316 -25.32 2.17 10.40
CA TRP A 316 -25.54 0.79 9.94
C TRP A 316 -24.26 0.20 9.33
N SER A 317 -24.23 -1.13 9.22
CA SER A 317 -23.16 -1.85 8.51
C SER A 317 -23.61 -2.33 7.15
N LYS A 318 -22.78 -2.15 6.13
CA LYS A 318 -22.90 -2.75 4.80
C LYS A 318 -21.67 -3.65 4.59
N HIS A 319 -21.84 -4.96 4.75
CA HIS A 319 -20.72 -5.87 5.02
C HIS A 319 -19.91 -5.37 6.23
N ASN A 320 -18.61 -5.13 6.06
CA ASN A 320 -17.71 -4.59 7.06
C ASN A 320 -17.63 -3.04 7.02
N GLU A 321 -18.21 -2.38 6.03
CA GLU A 321 -18.28 -0.90 5.94
C GLU A 321 -19.30 -0.37 6.96
N ILE A 322 -18.89 0.57 7.82
CA ILE A 322 -19.79 1.28 8.73
C ILE A 322 -20.16 2.64 8.13
N GLN A 323 -21.46 2.84 7.94
CA GLN A 323 -22.04 4.03 7.30
C GLN A 323 -22.96 4.77 8.27
N THR A 324 -23.07 6.10 8.13
CA THR A 324 -23.93 6.96 8.94
C THR A 324 -24.71 7.95 8.09
N VAL A 325 -25.88 8.35 8.59
CA VAL A 325 -26.62 9.50 8.07
C VAL A 325 -27.47 10.11 9.17
N ASN A 326 -27.92 11.36 9.00
CA ASN A 326 -28.82 12.04 9.94
C ASN A 326 -30.14 12.37 9.23
N ILE A 327 -31.25 11.80 9.69
CA ILE A 327 -32.57 12.02 9.09
C ILE A 327 -32.95 13.52 9.16
N LYS A 328 -32.56 14.22 10.23
CA LYS A 328 -32.94 15.62 10.45
C LYS A 328 -32.27 16.61 9.49
N SER A 329 -31.32 16.19 8.64
CA SER A 329 -30.77 17.07 7.60
C SER A 329 -31.76 17.39 6.47
N ILE A 330 -32.86 16.64 6.37
CA ILE A 330 -33.92 16.85 5.37
C ILE A 330 -34.88 17.98 5.78
N GLY A 331 -34.91 18.39 7.05
CA GLY A 331 -35.87 19.35 7.59
C GLY A 331 -37.19 18.69 8.03
N ALA A 332 -38.06 19.48 8.70
CA ALA A 332 -39.33 18.99 9.23
C ALA A 332 -40.48 19.07 8.21
N ASP A 333 -40.36 19.95 7.21
CA ASP A 333 -41.42 20.32 6.27
C ASP A 333 -41.33 19.55 4.93
N TYR A 334 -40.61 18.44 4.90
CA TYR A 334 -40.39 17.62 3.71
C TYR A 334 -41.45 16.51 3.63
N ASP A 335 -42.59 16.83 3.02
CA ASP A 335 -43.66 15.87 2.72
C ASP A 335 -43.15 14.79 1.74
N VAL A 336 -43.32 13.52 2.12
CA VAL A 336 -42.86 12.33 1.38
C VAL A 336 -43.94 11.26 1.44
N ALA A 337 -44.19 10.57 0.33
CA ALA A 337 -45.20 9.51 0.30
C ALA A 337 -44.71 8.26 1.07
N ASP A 338 -45.63 7.52 1.71
CA ASP A 338 -45.26 6.27 2.37
C ASP A 338 -44.69 5.26 1.36
N GLY A 339 -43.51 4.71 1.66
CA GLY A 339 -42.71 3.87 0.77
C GLY A 339 -41.77 4.60 -0.20
N GLU A 340 -41.79 5.94 -0.28
CA GLU A 340 -40.85 6.73 -1.09
C GLU A 340 -39.45 6.83 -0.44
N ARG A 341 -38.40 6.96 -1.25
CA ARG A 341 -37.00 6.91 -0.78
C ARG A 341 -36.48 8.30 -0.40
N LEU A 342 -36.16 8.50 0.87
CA LEU A 342 -35.52 9.72 1.36
C LEU A 342 -34.12 9.92 0.74
N PRO A 343 -33.83 11.10 0.12
CA PRO A 343 -32.51 11.42 -0.41
C PRO A 343 -31.55 11.83 0.72
N LEU A 344 -30.98 10.83 1.39
CA LEU A 344 -30.14 10.99 2.58
C LEU A 344 -28.64 10.96 2.24
N ALA A 345 -27.90 11.97 2.68
CA ALA A 345 -26.46 12.13 2.43
C ALA A 345 -25.61 11.18 3.29
N VAL A 346 -25.38 9.96 2.80
CA VAL A 346 -24.56 8.94 3.49
C VAL A 346 -23.11 9.40 3.65
N LYS A 347 -22.57 9.23 4.86
CA LYS A 347 -21.14 9.36 5.15
C LYS A 347 -20.58 8.04 5.66
N GLU A 348 -19.42 7.65 5.16
CA GLU A 348 -18.66 6.50 5.67
C GLU A 348 -17.89 6.87 6.95
N LEU A 349 -17.85 5.94 7.91
CA LEU A 349 -17.13 6.05 9.17
C LEU A 349 -15.86 5.19 9.21
N GLY A 350 -15.71 4.25 8.27
CA GLY A 350 -14.59 3.33 8.17
C GLY A 350 -15.05 1.87 8.01
N THR A 351 -14.10 0.95 8.03
CA THR A 351 -14.32 -0.50 8.00
C THR A 351 -14.08 -1.13 9.38
N CYS A 352 -14.72 -2.27 9.65
CA CYS A 352 -14.47 -3.09 10.83
C CYS A 352 -13.82 -4.42 10.42
N ASP A 353 -12.85 -4.92 11.18
CA ASP A 353 -12.22 -6.22 10.91
C ASP A 353 -13.14 -7.42 11.22
N LEU A 354 -14.18 -7.18 12.03
CA LEU A 354 -15.21 -8.15 12.38
C LEU A 354 -16.47 -7.91 11.54
N TYR A 355 -17.16 -8.98 11.16
CA TYR A 355 -18.45 -8.88 10.47
C TYR A 355 -19.54 -8.48 11.49
N PRO A 356 -20.23 -7.32 11.33
CA PRO A 356 -21.14 -6.82 12.36
C PRO A 356 -22.43 -7.66 12.49
N GLN A 357 -22.76 -8.06 13.73
CA GLN A 357 -24.00 -8.80 14.06
C GLN A 357 -25.00 -7.95 14.87
N SER A 358 -24.51 -6.95 15.60
CA SER A 358 -25.31 -5.96 16.33
C SER A 358 -24.60 -4.59 16.29
N LEU A 359 -25.38 -3.52 16.13
CA LEU A 359 -24.95 -2.13 16.31
C LEU A 359 -25.87 -1.48 17.32
N LYS A 360 -25.32 -0.75 18.29
CA LYS A 360 -26.10 0.03 19.27
C LYS A 360 -25.43 1.36 19.59
N HIS A 361 -26.14 2.46 19.34
CA HIS A 361 -25.82 3.73 19.97
C HIS A 361 -25.90 3.60 21.49
N ASN A 362 -24.98 4.25 22.18
CA ASN A 362 -25.08 4.46 23.63
C ASN A 362 -26.18 5.51 23.94
N PRO A 363 -26.65 5.64 25.20
CA PRO A 363 -27.79 6.50 25.53
C PRO A 363 -27.66 8.00 25.23
N ASN A 364 -26.46 8.49 24.90
CA ASN A 364 -26.21 9.89 24.51
C ASN A 364 -25.77 10.08 23.04
N GLY A 365 -25.85 9.03 22.21
CA GLY A 365 -25.56 9.08 20.77
C GLY A 365 -24.09 9.29 20.38
N ARG A 366 -23.18 9.52 21.33
CA ARG A 366 -21.77 9.83 21.07
C ARG A 366 -20.96 8.61 20.61
N PHE A 367 -21.32 7.42 21.07
CA PHE A 367 -20.60 6.17 20.77
C PHE A 367 -21.55 5.12 20.20
N VAL A 368 -21.04 4.25 19.32
CA VAL A 368 -21.74 3.06 18.84
C VAL A 368 -20.89 1.83 19.16
N VAL A 369 -21.50 0.84 19.80
CA VAL A 369 -20.90 -0.49 19.99
C VAL A 369 -21.23 -1.34 18.77
N VAL A 370 -20.19 -1.91 18.14
CA VAL A 370 -20.28 -2.98 17.15
C VAL A 370 -20.06 -4.30 17.89
N CYS A 371 -21.01 -5.24 17.84
CA CYS A 371 -20.83 -6.57 18.41
C CYS A 371 -20.53 -7.60 17.32
N GLY A 372 -19.54 -8.44 17.57
CA GLY A 372 -19.22 -9.64 16.79
C GLY A 372 -20.02 -10.87 17.22
N ASP A 373 -19.40 -12.04 17.09
CA ASP A 373 -20.04 -13.37 17.08
C ASP A 373 -19.71 -14.28 18.29
N ASP A 374 -19.20 -13.72 19.40
CA ASP A 374 -18.97 -14.47 20.64
C ASP A 374 -20.12 -14.34 21.66
N GLU A 375 -20.26 -15.36 22.51
CA GLU A 375 -21.30 -15.43 23.55
C GLU A 375 -20.94 -14.62 24.81
N ASN A 376 -19.70 -14.13 24.89
CA ASN A 376 -19.42 -12.94 25.68
C ASN A 376 -20.06 -11.74 24.99
N ALA A 377 -20.84 -10.96 25.73
CA ALA A 377 -21.07 -9.59 25.33
C ALA A 377 -19.73 -8.85 25.49
N ASP A 378 -18.96 -8.76 24.41
CA ASP A 378 -17.73 -7.98 24.34
C ASP A 378 -18.07 -6.49 24.49
N PHE A 379 -18.20 -6.08 25.76
CA PHE A 379 -17.48 -4.90 26.22
C PHE A 379 -16.06 -5.03 25.70
N PHE A 380 -15.70 -4.17 24.74
CA PHE A 380 -14.39 -4.19 24.10
C PHE A 380 -13.30 -4.35 25.15
N ASP A 381 -12.61 -5.49 25.06
CA ASP A 381 -11.36 -5.91 25.69
C ASP A 381 -10.93 -5.10 26.94
N ILE A 382 -10.78 -5.75 28.09
CA ILE A 382 -10.33 -5.07 29.31
C ILE A 382 -8.94 -4.42 29.13
N MET A 383 -8.09 -4.91 28.23
CA MET A 383 -6.85 -4.21 27.81
C MET A 383 -7.15 -3.02 26.87
N GLY A 384 -8.06 -3.20 25.91
CA GLY A 384 -8.50 -2.13 25.01
C GLY A 384 -9.17 -0.96 25.73
N PHE A 385 -10.03 -1.22 26.71
CA PHE A 385 -10.65 -0.21 27.57
C PHE A 385 -9.61 0.59 28.34
N ILE A 386 -8.55 -0.06 28.83
CA ILE A 386 -7.44 0.58 29.53
C ILE A 386 -6.67 1.53 28.59
N CYS A 387 -6.32 1.11 27.36
CA CYS A 387 -5.73 2.02 26.38
C CYS A 387 -6.69 3.14 25.94
N CYS A 388 -8.00 2.88 25.80
CA CYS A 388 -8.99 3.93 25.53
C CYS A 388 -9.15 4.92 26.71
N VAL A 389 -8.98 4.48 27.95
CA VAL A 389 -8.92 5.36 29.12
C VAL A 389 -7.64 6.21 29.06
N ALA A 390 -6.48 5.64 28.75
CA ALA A 390 -5.25 6.42 28.61
C ALA A 390 -5.37 7.51 27.51
N HIS A 391 -5.83 7.17 26.31
CA HIS A 391 -6.12 8.16 25.25
C HIS A 391 -7.19 9.19 25.67
N PHE A 392 -8.18 8.79 26.47
CA PHE A 392 -9.15 9.74 27.03
C PHE A 392 -8.51 10.70 28.03
N LEU A 393 -7.64 10.21 28.93
CA LEU A 393 -6.92 11.01 29.92
C LEU A 393 -5.97 12.00 29.24
N GLU A 394 -5.23 11.56 28.22
CA GLU A 394 -4.41 12.43 27.35
C GLU A 394 -5.26 13.52 26.68
N SER A 395 -6.43 13.16 26.09
CA SER A 395 -7.36 14.12 25.49
C SER A 395 -7.99 15.12 26.48
N ARG A 396 -7.76 14.93 27.79
CA ARG A 396 -8.13 15.86 28.87
C ARG A 396 -6.94 16.65 29.41
N GLY A 397 -5.73 16.46 28.88
CA GLY A 397 -4.49 17.04 29.41
C GLY A 397 -3.94 16.32 30.64
N MET A 398 -4.51 15.18 31.04
CA MET A 398 -4.11 14.41 32.22
C MET A 398 -3.12 13.31 31.82
N ILE A 399 -2.01 13.76 31.23
CA ILE A 399 -1.03 12.92 30.54
C ILE A 399 -0.28 11.99 31.53
N GLU A 400 -0.07 12.42 32.78
CA GLU A 400 0.54 11.56 33.81
C GLU A 400 -0.33 10.35 34.16
N ASP A 401 -1.63 10.56 34.38
CA ASP A 401 -2.60 9.48 34.60
C ASP A 401 -2.68 8.56 33.36
N ALA A 402 -2.59 9.13 32.15
CA ALA A 402 -2.55 8.37 30.91
C ALA A 402 -1.33 7.45 30.85
N LEU A 403 -0.14 7.93 31.25
CA LEU A 403 1.09 7.13 31.26
C LEU A 403 1.02 5.98 32.27
N GLU A 404 0.47 6.19 33.46
CA GLU A 404 0.33 5.10 34.44
C GLU A 404 -0.59 3.99 33.90
N VAL A 405 -1.72 4.38 33.31
CA VAL A 405 -2.77 3.48 32.81
C VAL A 405 -2.39 2.79 31.49
N ALA A 406 -1.61 3.42 30.60
CA ALA A 406 -1.29 2.88 29.27
C ALA A 406 -0.57 1.53 29.34
N THR A 407 -1.13 0.48 28.72
CA THR A 407 -0.54 -0.87 28.66
C THR A 407 0.20 -1.17 27.36
N ASP A 408 0.01 -0.37 26.31
CA ASP A 408 0.72 -0.51 25.04
C ASP A 408 2.11 0.14 25.10
N ALA A 409 3.15 -0.56 24.63
CA ALA A 409 4.54 -0.13 24.79
C ALA A 409 4.97 0.98 23.81
N ASP A 410 4.31 1.14 22.66
CA ASP A 410 4.62 2.23 21.73
C ASP A 410 3.95 3.53 22.21
N TYR A 411 2.67 3.46 22.57
CA TYR A 411 1.94 4.60 23.12
C TYR A 411 2.47 5.05 24.50
N ARG A 412 2.84 4.11 25.38
CA ARG A 412 3.48 4.43 26.67
C ARG A 412 4.88 5.05 26.51
N PHE A 413 5.58 4.78 25.41
CA PHE A 413 6.83 5.47 25.07
C PHE A 413 6.56 6.92 24.65
N GLU A 414 5.63 7.17 23.72
CA GLU A 414 5.27 8.53 23.28
C GLU A 414 4.77 9.41 24.45
N LEU A 415 3.92 8.86 25.33
CA LEU A 415 3.50 9.56 26.57
C LEU A 415 4.68 9.88 27.52
N ALA A 416 5.69 9.00 27.60
CA ALA A 416 6.87 9.23 28.43
C ALA A 416 7.79 10.31 27.83
N ILE A 417 7.92 10.36 26.51
CA ILE A 417 8.58 11.44 25.75
C ILE A 417 7.85 12.77 25.99
N GLN A 418 6.52 12.80 25.81
CA GLN A 418 5.68 13.99 26.00
C GLN A 418 5.77 14.58 27.43
N LEU A 419 5.96 13.72 28.44
CA LEU A 419 6.13 14.11 29.85
C LEU A 419 7.58 14.40 30.27
N GLY A 420 8.58 14.20 29.40
CA GLY A 420 9.99 14.28 29.79
C GLY A 420 10.44 13.19 30.77
N LYS A 421 9.68 12.08 30.90
CA LYS A 421 9.97 10.94 31.79
C LYS A 421 10.98 9.98 31.17
N LEU A 422 12.15 10.54 30.88
CA LEU A 422 13.25 9.96 30.09
C LEU A 422 13.71 8.57 30.55
N GLU A 423 13.71 8.26 31.86
CA GLU A 423 14.12 6.94 32.34
C GLU A 423 13.14 5.82 31.91
N ILE A 424 11.83 6.10 31.95
CA ILE A 424 10.78 5.17 31.51
C ILE A 424 10.86 4.96 30.00
N ALA A 425 11.08 6.05 29.25
CA ALA A 425 11.30 5.97 27.81
C ALA A 425 12.57 5.17 27.46
N LYS A 426 13.64 5.27 28.26
CA LYS A 426 14.87 4.47 28.11
C LYS A 426 14.62 2.99 28.36
N GLU A 427 13.90 2.63 29.43
CA GLU A 427 13.54 1.23 29.72
C GLU A 427 12.81 0.60 28.52
N ILE A 428 11.77 1.28 28.02
CA ILE A 428 10.98 0.81 26.86
C ILE A 428 11.82 0.76 25.56
N ALA A 429 12.70 1.72 25.31
CA ALA A 429 13.59 1.70 24.15
C ALA A 429 14.61 0.54 24.21
N THR A 430 15.04 0.17 25.42
CA THR A 430 15.96 -0.96 25.68
C THR A 430 15.29 -2.30 25.40
N GLU A 431 14.03 -2.48 25.83
CA GLU A 431 13.25 -3.68 25.52
C GLU A 431 12.88 -3.78 24.03
N ALA A 432 12.56 -2.65 23.38
CA ALA A 432 12.12 -2.61 21.99
C ALA A 432 13.26 -2.69 20.95
N GLN A 433 14.52 -2.44 21.35
CA GLN A 433 15.72 -2.46 20.49
C GLN A 433 15.56 -1.69 19.15
N SER A 434 14.87 -0.54 19.18
CA SER A 434 14.51 0.22 17.98
C SER A 434 15.33 1.50 17.84
N GLU A 435 16.13 1.61 16.77
CA GLU A 435 16.95 2.79 16.44
C GLU A 435 16.13 4.10 16.42
N SER A 436 14.88 4.04 15.93
CA SER A 436 13.99 5.21 15.87
C SER A 436 13.63 5.74 17.26
N LYS A 437 13.30 4.83 18.21
CA LYS A 437 12.99 5.20 19.60
C LYS A 437 14.23 5.78 20.28
N TRP A 438 15.39 5.16 20.08
CA TRP A 438 16.65 5.67 20.59
C TRP A 438 16.98 7.07 20.06
N LYS A 439 16.69 7.36 18.78
CA LYS A 439 16.87 8.71 18.23
C LYS A 439 15.92 9.75 18.84
N GLN A 440 14.62 9.46 18.90
CA GLN A 440 13.64 10.36 19.55
C GLN A 440 14.01 10.65 21.02
N LEU A 441 14.44 9.62 21.75
CA LEU A 441 14.90 9.74 23.13
C LEU A 441 16.20 10.57 23.25
N GLY A 442 17.13 10.39 22.31
CA GLY A 442 18.38 11.17 22.23
C GLY A 442 18.13 12.65 21.98
N GLU A 443 17.22 13.00 21.07
CA GLU A 443 16.82 14.38 20.78
C GLU A 443 16.17 15.07 22.01
N LEU A 444 15.34 14.33 22.76
CA LEU A 444 14.79 14.82 24.03
C LEU A 444 15.84 14.91 25.15
N ALA A 445 16.78 13.95 25.23
CA ALA A 445 17.88 13.98 26.18
C ALA A 445 18.86 15.15 25.92
N MET A 446 19.11 15.49 24.65
CA MET A 446 19.91 16.67 24.28
C MET A 446 19.20 17.98 24.66
N SER A 447 17.93 18.15 24.29
CA SER A 447 17.16 19.36 24.58
C SER A 447 16.88 19.58 26.08
N THR A 448 16.88 18.51 26.89
CA THR A 448 16.81 18.57 28.37
C THR A 448 18.18 18.62 29.06
N GLY A 449 19.29 18.59 28.31
CA GLY A 449 20.65 18.69 28.86
C GLY A 449 21.20 17.42 29.52
N LYS A 450 20.55 16.26 29.39
CA LYS A 450 21.06 14.97 29.90
C LYS A 450 22.11 14.36 28.96
N LEU A 451 23.26 15.02 28.84
CA LEU A 451 24.29 14.70 27.82
C LEU A 451 24.77 13.25 27.84
N GLY A 452 24.97 12.64 29.02
CA GLY A 452 25.38 11.22 29.13
C GLY A 452 24.32 10.22 28.66
N MET A 453 23.03 10.55 28.84
CA MET A 453 21.93 9.75 28.28
C MET A 453 21.82 9.96 26.76
N ALA A 454 22.03 11.20 26.29
CA ALA A 454 22.06 11.49 24.86
C ALA A 454 23.19 10.71 24.15
N GLU A 455 24.39 10.63 24.72
CA GLU A 455 25.49 9.83 24.18
C GLU A 455 25.11 8.35 24.03
N GLU A 456 24.52 7.75 25.07
CA GLU A 456 24.06 6.36 25.07
C GLU A 456 22.98 6.12 24.01
N CYS A 457 22.00 7.03 23.91
CA CYS A 457 20.94 6.97 22.90
C CYS A 457 21.47 7.08 21.48
N LEU A 458 22.42 7.99 21.22
CA LEU A 458 23.05 8.17 19.91
C LEU A 458 23.97 6.99 19.54
N LYS A 459 24.64 6.36 20.52
CA LYS A 459 25.37 5.09 20.35
C LYS A 459 24.41 3.95 19.96
N GLN A 460 23.24 3.81 20.59
CA GLN A 460 22.24 2.77 20.26
C GLN A 460 21.48 3.07 18.94
N ALA A 461 21.28 4.34 18.58
CA ALA A 461 20.66 4.75 17.31
C ALA A 461 21.65 4.77 16.12
N ASN A 462 22.92 4.44 16.34
CA ASN A 462 24.01 4.51 15.35
C ASN A 462 24.16 5.89 14.65
N ASP A 463 23.77 6.98 15.34
CA ASP A 463 23.82 8.34 14.78
C ASP A 463 25.22 8.94 15.00
N LEU A 464 26.16 8.50 14.15
CA LEU A 464 27.55 8.95 14.18
C LEU A 464 27.72 10.46 13.97
N SER A 465 26.74 11.12 13.32
CA SER A 465 26.73 12.57 13.12
C SER A 465 26.34 13.30 14.40
N GLY A 466 25.35 12.77 15.14
CA GLY A 466 25.00 13.25 16.48
C GLY A 466 26.13 13.05 17.49
N LEU A 467 26.80 11.89 17.47
CA LEU A 467 27.97 11.63 18.32
C LEU A 467 29.13 12.58 18.01
N LEU A 468 29.41 12.83 16.72
CA LEU A 468 30.41 13.80 16.29
C LEU A 468 30.10 15.20 16.83
N LEU A 469 28.85 15.67 16.71
CA LEU A 469 28.42 16.97 17.21
C LEU A 469 28.52 17.06 18.74
N LEU A 470 28.10 16.01 19.46
CA LEU A 470 28.17 15.95 20.92
C LEU A 470 29.61 15.97 21.44
N TYR A 471 30.49 15.11 20.90
CA TYR A 471 31.88 15.03 21.38
C TYR A 471 32.72 16.23 20.96
N SER A 472 32.49 16.80 19.77
CA SER A 472 33.16 18.04 19.35
C SER A 472 32.75 19.24 20.22
N SER A 473 31.46 19.36 20.55
CA SER A 473 30.96 20.41 21.45
C SER A 473 31.45 20.25 22.89
N LEU A 474 31.69 19.01 23.34
CA LEU A 474 32.25 18.69 24.66
C LEU A 474 33.78 18.76 24.73
N GLY A 475 34.48 18.84 23.59
CA GLY A 475 35.94 18.67 23.53
C GLY A 475 36.42 17.27 23.94
N ASN A 476 35.56 16.25 23.86
CA ASN A 476 35.85 14.90 24.33
C ASN A 476 36.74 14.14 23.33
N ALA A 477 38.07 14.33 23.42
CA ALA A 477 39.04 13.69 22.55
C ALA A 477 39.02 12.14 22.63
N GLU A 478 38.66 11.55 23.77
CA GLU A 478 38.54 10.10 23.91
C GLU A 478 37.32 9.58 23.13
N GLY A 479 36.15 10.22 23.29
CA GLY A 479 34.93 9.91 22.53
C GLY A 479 35.09 10.11 21.01
N ILE A 480 35.79 11.17 20.58
CA ILE A 480 36.15 11.34 19.15
C ILE A 480 37.03 10.17 18.68
N CYS A 481 37.94 9.65 19.51
CA CYS A 481 38.80 8.53 19.15
C CYS A 481 38.05 7.17 19.11
N GLU A 482 37.05 6.95 19.98
CA GLU A 482 36.11 5.82 19.83
C GLU A 482 35.35 5.92 18.50
N LEU A 483 34.83 7.11 18.20
CA LEU A 483 34.00 7.38 17.03
C LEU A 483 34.74 7.15 15.69
N VAL A 484 36.06 7.36 15.63
CA VAL A 484 36.88 6.98 14.45
C VAL A 484 36.71 5.51 14.12
N SER A 485 36.78 4.63 15.13
CA SER A 485 36.74 3.18 14.92
C SER A 485 35.37 2.75 14.41
N LEU A 486 34.31 3.19 15.10
CA LEU A 486 32.92 2.92 14.72
C LEU A 486 32.56 3.51 13.34
N ALA A 487 33.09 4.68 12.99
CA ALA A 487 32.90 5.29 11.68
C ALA A 487 33.66 4.56 10.56
N LYS A 488 34.83 3.97 10.83
CA LYS A 488 35.54 3.08 9.88
C LYS A 488 34.77 1.77 9.68
N GLU A 489 34.31 1.13 10.75
CA GLU A 489 33.52 -0.11 10.69
C GLU A 489 32.21 0.08 9.90
N ASN A 490 31.52 1.21 10.10
CA ASN A 490 30.28 1.55 9.39
C ASN A 490 30.52 2.23 8.01
N GLY A 491 31.76 2.25 7.51
CA GLY A 491 32.12 2.80 6.19
C GLY A 491 31.88 4.31 6.02
N LYS A 492 31.71 5.06 7.10
CA LYS A 492 31.44 6.52 7.11
C LYS A 492 32.74 7.31 7.09
N ASN A 493 33.55 7.11 6.05
CA ASN A 493 34.90 7.67 5.90
C ASN A 493 34.97 9.19 6.14
N ASN A 494 33.95 9.97 5.75
CA ASN A 494 33.91 11.42 6.00
C ASN A 494 33.90 11.77 7.50
N VAL A 495 33.17 11.00 8.32
CA VAL A 495 33.10 11.19 9.78
C VAL A 495 34.42 10.77 10.41
N ALA A 496 34.96 9.61 10.01
CA ALA A 496 36.25 9.13 10.48
C ALA A 496 37.39 10.12 10.15
N PHE A 497 37.40 10.68 8.94
CA PHE A 497 38.38 11.68 8.50
C PHE A 497 38.29 12.96 9.34
N LEU A 498 37.10 13.50 9.56
CA LEU A 498 36.94 14.72 10.38
C LEU A 498 37.35 14.47 11.84
N CYS A 499 36.99 13.32 12.42
CA CYS A 499 37.40 12.93 13.77
C CYS A 499 38.93 12.83 13.88
N LEU A 500 39.61 12.17 12.94
CA LEU A 500 41.07 12.07 12.90
C LEU A 500 41.75 13.44 12.71
N PHE A 501 41.17 14.30 11.87
CA PHE A 501 41.69 15.64 11.61
C PHE A 501 41.56 16.56 12.84
N MET A 502 40.42 16.52 13.53
CA MET A 502 40.22 17.19 14.82
C MET A 502 41.19 16.69 15.89
N LEU A 503 41.51 15.39 15.90
CA LEU A 503 42.53 14.81 16.78
C LEU A 503 43.98 15.09 16.35
N GLY A 504 44.21 15.82 15.24
CA GLY A 504 45.54 16.10 14.72
C GLY A 504 46.30 14.88 14.21
N LYS A 505 45.62 13.75 14.00
CA LYS A 505 46.18 12.47 13.51
C LYS A 505 46.27 12.49 11.98
N LEU A 506 47.10 13.41 11.47
CA LEU A 506 47.20 13.74 10.05
C LEU A 506 47.66 12.54 9.21
N GLU A 507 48.51 11.68 9.78
CA GLU A 507 49.04 10.46 9.17
C GLU A 507 47.93 9.40 8.99
N ASP A 508 47.02 9.27 9.97
CA ASP A 508 45.83 8.40 9.88
C ASP A 508 44.81 8.94 8.87
N CYS A 509 44.64 10.28 8.79
CA CYS A 509 43.81 10.92 7.76
C CYS A 509 44.35 10.65 6.36
N LEU A 510 45.67 10.79 6.18
CA LEU A 510 46.36 10.54 4.92
C LEU A 510 46.19 9.08 4.49
N GLN A 511 46.39 8.14 5.42
CA GLN A 511 46.18 6.71 5.19
C GLN A 511 44.72 6.42 4.80
N LEU A 512 43.73 7.05 5.44
CA LEU A 512 42.31 6.88 5.10
C LEU A 512 41.96 7.41 3.69
N LEU A 513 42.61 8.48 3.22
CA LEU A 513 42.47 8.96 1.84
C LEU A 513 43.12 8.00 0.83
N ILE A 514 44.25 7.38 1.17
CA ILE A 514 44.90 6.35 0.33
C ILE A 514 44.03 5.09 0.27
N GLU A 515 43.53 4.60 1.41
CA GLU A 515 42.64 3.42 1.51
C GLU A 515 41.32 3.61 0.75
N SER A 516 40.79 4.83 0.72
CA SER A 516 39.60 5.20 -0.07
C SER A 516 39.89 5.58 -1.53
N ASN A 517 41.13 5.34 -2.01
CA ASN A 517 41.60 5.60 -3.37
C ASN A 517 41.49 7.07 -3.82
N ARG A 518 41.56 8.02 -2.87
CA ARG A 518 41.50 9.48 -3.08
C ARG A 518 42.91 10.09 -3.13
N ILE A 519 43.78 9.51 -3.96
CA ILE A 519 45.21 9.87 -4.03
C ILE A 519 45.46 11.37 -4.34
N PRO A 520 44.68 12.05 -5.22
CA PRO A 520 44.84 13.50 -5.42
C PRO A 520 44.54 14.34 -4.17
N GLU A 521 43.52 13.96 -3.39
CA GLU A 521 43.16 14.63 -2.13
C GLU A 521 44.24 14.37 -1.06
N ALA A 522 44.79 13.14 -1.02
CA ALA A 522 45.91 12.78 -0.17
C ALA A 522 47.17 13.62 -0.46
N ALA A 523 47.50 13.82 -1.75
CA ALA A 523 48.65 14.63 -2.16
C ALA A 523 48.48 16.12 -1.78
N LEU A 524 47.27 16.66 -1.94
CA LEU A 524 46.95 18.02 -1.50
C LEU A 524 47.02 18.16 0.03
N MET A 525 46.45 17.20 0.77
CA MET A 525 46.50 17.20 2.23
C MET A 525 47.95 17.16 2.74
N ALA A 526 48.80 16.31 2.16
CA ALA A 526 50.21 16.26 2.54
C ALA A 526 50.92 17.57 2.21
N ARG A 527 50.71 18.18 1.04
CA ARG A 527 51.32 19.48 0.71
C ARG A 527 50.97 20.57 1.73
N SER A 528 49.76 20.53 2.31
CA SER A 528 49.31 21.51 3.30
C SER A 528 49.68 21.19 4.75
N TYR A 529 49.80 19.91 5.13
CA TYR A 529 49.90 19.50 6.55
C TYR A 529 51.00 18.47 6.86
N LEU A 530 51.48 17.72 5.87
CA LEU A 530 52.58 16.75 5.96
C LEU A 530 53.56 16.84 4.76
N PRO A 531 54.27 17.98 4.55
CA PRO A 531 55.25 18.12 3.46
C PRO A 531 56.20 16.93 3.29
N SER A 532 56.68 16.36 4.40
CA SER A 532 57.54 15.16 4.47
C SER A 532 56.97 13.91 3.76
N LYS A 533 55.67 13.86 3.50
CA LYS A 533 54.98 12.75 2.83
C LYS A 533 54.66 12.98 1.36
N VAL A 534 54.86 14.19 0.82
CA VAL A 534 54.43 14.52 -0.55
C VAL A 534 55.08 13.62 -1.59
N SER A 535 56.39 13.39 -1.56
CA SER A 535 57.09 12.54 -2.55
C SER A 535 56.60 11.09 -2.54
N GLU A 536 56.33 10.51 -1.36
CA GLU A 536 55.74 9.17 -1.23
C GLU A 536 54.36 9.09 -1.93
N ILE A 537 53.52 10.10 -1.76
CA ILE A 537 52.17 10.13 -2.36
C ILE A 537 52.22 10.51 -3.84
N VAL A 538 53.13 11.39 -4.26
CA VAL A 538 53.37 11.71 -5.67
C VAL A 538 53.86 10.48 -6.43
N ALA A 539 54.71 9.64 -5.82
CA ALA A 539 55.07 8.34 -6.39
C ALA A 539 53.87 7.38 -6.52
N LEU A 540 52.98 7.33 -5.52
CA LEU A 540 51.72 6.57 -5.59
C LEU A 540 50.77 7.12 -6.67
N TRP A 541 50.65 8.45 -6.80
CA TRP A 541 49.79 9.10 -7.80
C TRP A 541 50.33 8.91 -9.22
N ARG A 542 51.64 9.11 -9.44
CA ARG A 542 52.35 8.75 -10.68
C ARG A 542 52.08 7.30 -11.06
N LYS A 543 52.14 6.37 -10.11
CA LYS A 543 51.90 4.92 -10.33
C LYS A 543 50.44 4.61 -10.68
N ASP A 544 49.47 5.26 -10.04
CA ASP A 544 48.05 5.06 -10.33
C ASP A 544 47.64 5.68 -11.67
N LEU A 545 48.03 6.94 -11.89
CA LEU A 545 47.69 7.67 -13.11
C LEU A 545 48.38 7.09 -14.36
N ASN A 546 49.54 6.44 -14.22
CA ASN A 546 50.16 5.66 -15.31
C ASN A 546 49.27 4.54 -15.87
N LYS A 547 48.28 4.04 -15.11
CA LYS A 547 47.28 3.07 -15.60
C LYS A 547 46.30 3.68 -16.61
N ILE A 548 46.15 5.02 -16.59
CA ILE A 548 45.10 5.77 -17.30
C ILE A 548 45.71 6.68 -18.38
N ASN A 549 46.73 7.47 -18.02
CA ASN A 549 47.41 8.40 -18.90
C ASN A 549 48.87 8.63 -18.46
N GLN A 550 49.80 7.92 -19.13
CA GLN A 550 51.24 8.04 -18.89
C GLN A 550 51.76 9.48 -18.98
N LYS A 551 51.34 10.26 -19.98
CA LYS A 551 51.82 11.66 -20.17
C LYS A 551 51.43 12.57 -19.01
N ALA A 552 50.26 12.35 -18.43
CA ALA A 552 49.83 13.08 -17.25
C ALA A 552 50.64 12.66 -16.02
N ALA A 553 50.94 11.36 -15.85
CA ALA A 553 51.82 10.89 -14.78
C ALA A 553 53.24 11.45 -14.88
N GLU A 554 53.82 11.50 -16.09
CA GLU A 554 55.12 12.12 -16.40
C GLU A 554 55.14 13.65 -16.17
N SER A 555 54.00 14.30 -15.99
CA SER A 555 53.88 15.75 -15.77
C SER A 555 53.91 16.18 -14.28
N PHE A 556 53.89 15.23 -13.34
CA PHE A 556 53.99 15.54 -11.91
C PHE A 556 55.45 15.73 -11.50
N ALA A 557 55.81 16.92 -11.04
CA ALA A 557 57.09 17.18 -10.38
C ALA A 557 57.08 16.60 -8.95
N ASP A 558 58.19 15.98 -8.55
CA ASP A 558 58.43 15.56 -7.17
C ASP A 558 59.32 16.60 -6.46
N PRO A 559 59.03 17.03 -5.21
CA PRO A 559 59.87 17.96 -4.47
C PRO A 559 61.31 17.49 -4.20
N GLU A 560 61.58 16.18 -4.15
CA GLU A 560 62.94 15.64 -3.99
C GLU A 560 63.72 15.68 -5.31
N GLU A 561 63.05 15.44 -6.45
CA GLU A 561 63.67 15.46 -7.78
C GLU A 561 63.86 16.90 -8.30
N TYR A 562 62.94 17.81 -7.99
CA TYR A 562 62.89 19.18 -8.51
C TYR A 562 62.64 20.25 -7.43
N PRO A 563 63.50 20.40 -6.39
CA PRO A 563 63.29 21.37 -5.31
C PRO A 563 63.01 22.81 -5.78
N ASN A 564 63.65 23.23 -6.88
CA ASN A 564 63.50 24.57 -7.47
C ASN A 564 62.09 24.88 -8.00
N MET A 565 61.20 23.89 -8.09
CA MET A 565 59.79 24.04 -8.49
C MET A 565 58.85 24.27 -7.28
N PHE A 566 59.37 24.19 -6.05
CA PHE A 566 58.60 24.27 -4.81
C PHE A 566 59.19 25.36 -3.89
N GLU A 567 58.61 26.56 -3.99
CA GLU A 567 58.94 27.68 -3.09
C GLU A 567 58.72 27.29 -1.61
N ASP A 568 59.58 27.82 -0.73
CA ASP A 568 59.57 27.59 0.72
C ASP A 568 59.65 26.12 1.20
N TRP A 569 59.97 25.15 0.33
CA TRP A 569 59.91 23.72 0.67
C TRP A 569 60.69 23.32 1.94
N GLN A 570 61.91 23.86 2.13
CA GLN A 570 62.72 23.60 3.32
C GLN A 570 62.14 24.27 4.58
N VAL A 571 61.48 25.42 4.44
CA VAL A 571 60.78 26.10 5.54
C VAL A 571 59.53 25.31 5.94
N ALA A 572 58.78 24.79 4.97
CA ALA A 572 57.62 23.94 5.21
C ALA A 572 57.98 22.67 6.01
N LEU A 573 59.09 22.01 5.67
CA LEU A 573 59.61 20.85 6.43
C LEU A 573 60.07 21.22 7.85
N ALA A 574 60.70 22.39 8.04
CA ALA A 574 61.10 22.87 9.37
C ALA A 574 59.88 23.24 10.25
N VAL A 575 58.86 23.86 9.65
CA VAL A 575 57.57 24.16 10.28
C VAL A 575 56.82 22.88 10.64
N GLU A 576 56.81 21.88 9.76
CA GLU A 576 56.23 20.56 10.03
C GLU A 576 56.88 19.90 11.25
N ALA A 577 58.22 19.87 11.30
CA ALA A 577 58.95 19.29 12.42
C ALA A 577 58.66 20.01 13.75
N LYS A 578 58.66 21.35 13.77
CA LYS A 578 58.34 22.15 14.96
C LYS A 578 56.86 22.03 15.37
N ALA A 579 55.95 21.83 14.42
CA ALA A 579 54.54 21.57 14.69
C ALA A 579 54.29 20.14 15.19
N ALA A 580 55.08 19.15 14.77
CA ALA A 580 54.94 17.77 15.24
C ALA A 580 55.11 17.63 16.76
N GLU A 581 55.92 18.48 17.39
CA GLU A 581 56.08 18.53 18.85
C GLU A 581 54.82 19.00 19.60
N THR A 582 53.88 19.68 18.93
CA THR A 582 52.64 20.20 19.52
C THR A 582 51.37 19.50 19.04
N ARG A 583 51.45 18.64 18.01
CA ARG A 583 50.33 17.76 17.60
C ARG A 583 49.87 16.87 18.75
N GLY A 584 48.55 16.67 18.85
CA GLY A 584 47.91 15.88 19.91
C GLY A 584 47.91 16.52 21.31
N LYS A 585 48.52 17.71 21.50
CA LYS A 585 48.47 18.47 22.76
C LYS A 585 47.40 19.55 22.67
N PHE A 586 46.20 19.23 23.15
CA PHE A 586 45.09 20.18 23.19
C PHE A 586 45.20 21.06 24.45
N PRO A 587 45.20 22.41 24.32
CA PRO A 587 45.12 23.28 25.48
C PRO A 587 43.75 23.10 26.17
N PRO A 588 43.67 23.15 27.52
CA PRO A 588 42.41 23.11 28.23
C PRO A 588 41.44 24.19 27.75
N ALA A 589 40.14 23.89 27.68
CA ALA A 589 39.13 24.84 27.21
C ALA A 589 39.08 26.15 28.03
N ALA A 590 39.55 26.13 29.29
CA ALA A 590 39.71 27.33 30.13
C ALA A 590 40.75 28.33 29.59
N GLU A 591 41.71 27.89 28.77
CA GLU A 591 42.76 28.72 28.16
C GLU A 591 42.33 29.33 26.82
N TYR A 592 41.11 29.03 26.33
CA TYR A 592 40.60 29.52 25.04
C TYR A 592 40.70 31.04 24.88
N MET A 593 40.39 31.81 25.93
CA MET A 593 40.47 33.27 25.90
C MET A 593 41.90 33.81 25.71
N GLN A 594 42.94 32.99 25.98
CA GLN A 594 44.34 33.32 25.73
C GLN A 594 44.78 33.00 24.29
N HIS A 595 43.91 32.36 23.49
CA HIS A 595 44.19 31.89 22.13
C HIS A 595 43.16 32.36 21.09
N ALA A 596 42.06 32.99 21.52
CA ALA A 596 41.02 33.54 20.65
C ALA A 596 41.56 34.63 19.70
N ASP A 597 42.45 35.50 20.20
CA ASP A 597 43.04 36.62 19.43
C ASP A 597 44.27 36.20 18.59
N ARG A 598 44.45 34.89 18.31
CA ARG A 598 45.56 34.44 17.47
C ARG A 598 45.40 34.94 16.03
N SER A 599 46.43 35.61 15.54
CA SER A 599 46.54 36.11 14.16
C SER A 599 46.23 35.03 13.12
N ILE A 600 45.53 35.42 12.05
CA ILE A 600 45.15 34.58 10.91
C ILE A 600 46.36 34.26 9.99
N ALA A 601 47.53 34.86 10.28
CA ALA A 601 48.78 34.57 9.56
C ALA A 601 49.13 33.07 9.56
N SER A 602 49.64 32.58 8.42
CA SER A 602 50.01 31.17 8.29
C SER A 602 51.22 30.82 9.14
N LEU A 603 51.36 29.54 9.48
CA LEU A 603 52.53 29.03 10.22
C LEU A 603 53.86 29.30 9.50
N VAL A 604 53.86 29.44 8.18
CA VAL A 604 55.05 29.78 7.37
C VAL A 604 55.41 31.26 7.51
N GLU A 605 54.43 32.17 7.50
CA GLU A 605 54.65 33.60 7.74
C GLU A 605 55.10 33.87 9.19
N ILE A 606 54.46 33.19 10.16
CA ILE A 606 54.85 33.27 11.58
C ILE A 606 56.29 32.74 11.79
N PHE A 607 56.69 31.68 11.09
CA PHE A 607 58.05 31.14 11.17
C PHE A 607 59.09 32.06 10.49
N ARG A 608 58.77 32.65 9.33
CA ARG A 608 59.61 33.69 8.71
C ARG A 608 59.84 34.86 9.65
N ASN A 609 58.78 35.37 10.30
CA ASN A 609 58.89 36.52 11.20
C ASN A 609 59.77 36.20 12.41
N MET A 610 59.65 35.01 13.02
CA MET A 610 60.58 34.55 14.07
C MET A 610 62.05 34.54 13.61
N GLN A 611 62.34 34.06 12.39
CA GLN A 611 63.72 34.04 11.88
C GLN A 611 64.26 35.46 11.61
N ILE A 612 63.40 36.42 11.26
CA ILE A 612 63.79 37.83 11.07
C ILE A 612 64.06 38.51 12.42
N GLU A 613 63.33 38.16 13.49
CA GLU A 613 63.60 38.65 14.84
C GLU A 613 64.94 38.11 15.40
N ASP A 614 65.24 36.82 15.19
CA ASP A 614 66.54 36.22 15.56
C ASP A 614 67.72 36.87 14.80
N GLU A 615 67.55 37.28 13.53
CA GLU A 615 68.57 38.00 12.74
C GLU A 615 68.76 39.48 13.13
N HIS A 616 67.99 40.03 14.07
CA HIS A 616 68.07 41.43 14.50
C HIS A 616 68.68 41.64 15.89
N LEU A 617 69.20 40.59 16.54
CA LEU A 617 69.77 40.65 17.90
C LEU A 617 71.32 40.67 17.99
N GLU A 618 72.05 40.85 16.87
CA GLU A 618 73.47 41.23 16.89
C GLU A 618 73.71 42.63 16.30
N ASN A 619 73.65 43.69 17.12
CA ASN A 619 74.69 44.74 17.28
C ASN A 619 74.21 46.02 18.04
N GLY A 620 74.24 45.99 19.39
CA GLY A 620 74.28 47.17 20.27
C GLY A 620 73.00 48.03 20.39
N GLY A 621 72.80 48.81 21.46
CA GLY A 621 73.57 48.91 22.72
C GLY A 621 73.28 50.21 23.49
N LEU A 622 73.55 50.18 24.81
CA LEU A 622 73.50 51.27 25.81
C LEU A 622 72.12 51.61 26.46
N ASP A 623 72.09 51.29 27.77
CA ASP A 623 71.76 52.18 28.91
C ASP A 623 70.30 52.53 29.32
N TYR A 624 69.96 52.07 30.56
CA TYR A 624 69.27 52.68 31.74
C TYR A 624 68.24 53.85 31.56
N GLU A 625 67.23 54.05 32.43
CA GLU A 625 67.03 53.65 33.84
C GLU A 625 65.52 53.65 34.27
N ASP A 626 65.23 53.30 35.53
CA ASP A 626 63.94 53.02 36.20
C ASP A 626 62.78 54.05 36.13
N GLY A 627 61.52 53.62 36.42
CA GLY A 627 60.46 54.51 36.96
C GLY A 627 58.98 54.08 36.87
N GLU A 628 58.40 53.55 37.96
CA GLU A 628 56.94 53.35 38.20
C GLU A 628 56.26 54.63 38.81
N PRO A 629 54.93 54.66 39.14
CA PRO A 629 53.72 54.40 38.34
C PRO A 629 52.57 55.45 38.59
N ASN A 630 51.33 55.12 38.16
CA ASN A 630 50.01 55.66 38.56
C ASN A 630 49.56 57.04 37.99
N GLY A 631 48.25 57.17 37.71
CA GLY A 631 47.60 58.46 37.35
C GLY A 631 46.14 58.31 36.87
N ASP A 632 45.18 58.55 37.75
CA ASP A 632 43.74 58.36 37.54
C ASP A 632 43.04 59.39 36.60
N SER A 633 42.08 58.88 35.81
CA SER A 633 40.72 59.44 35.62
C SER A 633 40.39 60.61 34.65
N LEU A 634 39.23 60.43 33.99
CA LEU A 634 38.13 61.38 33.68
C LEU A 634 38.16 62.40 32.50
N GLN A 635 37.07 62.29 31.72
CA GLN A 635 36.17 63.34 31.16
C GLN A 635 36.35 63.95 29.75
N GLU A 636 35.21 63.96 29.04
CA GLU A 636 34.83 64.79 27.87
C GLU A 636 34.63 66.27 28.29
N PRO A 637 34.41 67.23 27.35
CA PRO A 637 33.01 67.51 26.95
C PRO A 637 32.75 68.09 25.53
N ASP A 638 31.49 67.97 25.11
CA ASP A 638 30.60 68.93 24.39
C ASP A 638 30.98 69.70 23.09
N ASP A 639 30.07 69.58 22.10
CA ASP A 639 29.40 70.66 21.33
C ASP A 639 30.15 71.56 20.30
N THR A 640 29.51 72.20 19.29
CA THR A 640 28.11 72.19 18.77
C THR A 640 28.03 72.71 17.30
N GLN A 641 26.91 72.40 16.60
CA GLN A 641 26.21 73.25 15.58
C GLN A 641 26.92 73.62 14.23
N LEU A 642 26.23 74.11 13.19
CA LEU A 642 25.00 73.68 12.47
C LEU A 642 24.87 74.47 11.12
N GLU A 643 23.84 74.14 10.31
CA GLU A 643 23.35 74.82 9.07
C GLU A 643 24.21 74.66 7.78
N GLY A 644 23.64 74.63 6.55
CA GLY A 644 22.24 74.82 6.12
C GLY A 644 21.89 74.29 4.71
N HIS A 645 20.68 74.60 4.21
CA HIS A 645 20.02 74.14 2.94
C HIS A 645 20.73 74.59 1.62
N ASP A 646 20.44 74.08 0.40
CA ASP A 646 19.15 73.90 -0.30
C ASP A 646 19.27 73.08 -1.62
N GLY A 647 18.18 72.77 -2.36
CA GLY A 647 18.23 72.67 -3.84
C GLY A 647 17.82 71.41 -4.67
N SER A 648 16.65 70.80 -4.43
CA SER A 648 15.72 70.16 -5.43
C SER A 648 16.18 69.25 -6.64
N GLN A 649 15.57 68.04 -6.72
CA GLN A 649 15.06 67.30 -7.92
C GLN A 649 16.08 66.68 -8.92
N GLU A 650 15.79 65.61 -9.72
CA GLU A 650 14.52 65.05 -10.26
C GLU A 650 14.27 63.52 -10.02
N GLU A 651 13.16 63.03 -10.60
CA GLU A 651 12.50 61.70 -10.71
C GLU A 651 13.38 60.50 -11.21
N ALA A 652 12.96 59.22 -11.24
CA ALA A 652 11.98 58.33 -10.57
C ALA A 652 12.22 56.86 -11.09
N GLY A 653 11.71 55.76 -10.52
CA GLY A 653 10.85 55.56 -9.35
C GLY A 653 10.69 54.07 -8.95
N VAL A 654 9.96 53.84 -7.85
CA VAL A 654 9.59 52.55 -7.21
C VAL A 654 8.56 51.72 -8.03
N VAL A 655 8.19 50.45 -7.78
CA VAL A 655 7.83 49.73 -6.52
C VAL A 655 8.01 48.20 -6.62
N ASP A 656 8.16 47.52 -5.48
CA ASP A 656 7.92 46.08 -5.27
C ASP A 656 6.42 45.71 -5.22
N ALA A 657 6.04 44.43 -5.41
CA ALA A 657 4.94 43.80 -4.66
C ALA A 657 4.86 42.25 -4.74
N ASP A 658 4.61 41.67 -3.57
CA ASP A 658 4.38 40.27 -3.16
C ASP A 658 3.35 39.36 -3.91
N SER A 659 3.73 38.08 -4.03
CA SER A 659 2.98 36.89 -3.53
C SER A 659 1.81 36.21 -4.28
N THR A 660 1.63 34.92 -3.90
CA THR A 660 0.46 34.01 -3.97
C THR A 660 0.08 33.25 -5.26
N ASP A 661 -0.04 31.93 -5.07
CA ASP A 661 -1.03 30.96 -5.58
C ASP A 661 -1.22 30.57 -7.08
N SER A 662 -1.05 29.24 -7.29
CA SER A 662 -2.00 28.32 -7.96
C SER A 662 -2.26 28.31 -9.49
N ALA A 663 -2.57 27.09 -9.97
CA ALA A 663 -3.06 26.67 -11.31
C ALA A 663 -2.10 26.82 -12.53
N VAL A 664 -1.49 25.80 -13.14
CA VAL A 664 -1.96 24.52 -13.77
C VAL A 664 -2.30 24.65 -15.28
N LEU A 665 -1.54 23.90 -16.12
CA LEU A 665 -1.66 23.69 -17.60
C LEU A 665 -1.30 24.92 -18.49
N VAL A 666 -0.82 24.80 -19.75
CA VAL A 666 -1.03 23.82 -20.84
C VAL A 666 0.27 23.48 -21.64
N ASN A 667 0.25 22.37 -22.38
CA ASN A 667 1.30 21.73 -23.22
C ASN A 667 1.95 22.58 -24.35
N GLY A 668 3.15 22.15 -24.81
CA GLY A 668 3.73 22.47 -26.13
C GLY A 668 5.28 22.46 -26.16
N ASN A 669 5.97 21.32 -26.24
CA ASN A 669 6.50 20.64 -27.45
C ASN A 669 7.57 21.38 -28.29
N GLU A 670 8.79 20.81 -28.37
CA GLU A 670 9.71 20.68 -29.54
C GLU A 670 10.79 19.61 -29.15
N VAL A 671 10.92 18.43 -29.82
CA VAL A 671 11.92 17.96 -30.85
C VAL A 671 13.42 18.22 -30.52
N GLU A 672 14.45 17.47 -30.96
CA GLU A 672 14.66 16.29 -31.85
C GLU A 672 15.26 15.09 -31.04
N GLU A 673 15.78 13.94 -31.50
CA GLU A 673 16.23 13.24 -32.75
C GLU A 673 15.89 11.72 -32.58
N ASP A 674 16.01 10.75 -33.51
CA ASP A 674 15.99 10.63 -34.99
C ASP A 674 15.82 9.11 -35.34
N GLY A 675 15.55 8.76 -36.60
CA GLY A 675 16.00 7.50 -37.22
C GLY A 675 15.00 6.33 -37.28
N GLY A 676 14.53 5.88 -38.46
CA GLY A 676 14.67 6.45 -39.80
C GLY A 676 14.24 5.50 -40.95
N SER A 677 13.67 6.05 -42.03
CA SER A 677 13.39 5.44 -43.36
C SER A 677 12.49 4.18 -43.43
N SER A 678 11.61 3.97 -44.42
CA SER A 678 11.52 4.52 -45.80
C SER A 678 10.10 4.42 -46.42
N ASN A 679 9.76 5.38 -47.29
CA ASN A 679 9.10 5.32 -48.62
C ASN A 679 8.12 4.16 -48.99
N GLU A 680 7.05 4.34 -49.79
CA GLU A 680 6.48 5.50 -50.53
C GLU A 680 5.05 5.21 -51.04
N GLU A 681 4.28 6.27 -51.38
CA GLU A 681 3.10 6.29 -52.29
C GLU A 681 1.83 5.45 -51.94
N ASN A 682 0.58 5.77 -52.32
CA ASN A 682 -0.01 6.79 -53.23
C ASN A 682 -1.41 7.27 -52.70
N PRO A 683 -2.09 8.29 -53.30
CA PRO A 683 -3.15 9.07 -52.63
C PRO A 683 -4.64 8.67 -52.88
N LEU A 684 -5.48 9.35 -52.08
CA LEU A 684 -6.94 9.54 -52.12
C LEU A 684 -7.49 10.15 -53.45
N PRO A 685 -8.82 10.31 -53.64
CA PRO A 685 -9.94 9.38 -53.37
C PRO A 685 -10.98 9.33 -54.53
N ASN A 686 -12.00 8.48 -54.41
CA ASN A 686 -13.37 8.67 -54.96
C ASN A 686 -14.36 7.73 -54.27
#